data_AF-A0A972WDX8-F1
#
_entry.id   AF-A0A972WDX8-F1
#
_cell.length_a   1.000
_cell.length_b   1.000
_cell.length_c   1.000
_cell.angle_alpha   90.00
_cell.angle_beta   90.00
_cell.angle_gamma   90.00
#
_symmetry.space_group_name_H-M   'P 1'
#
loop_
_entity.id
_entity.type
_entity.pdbx_description
1 polymer ?
#
loop_
_entity_poly.entity_id
_entity_poly.type
_entity_poly.pdbx_seq_one_letter_code
_entity_poly.pdbx_strand_id
1 'polypeptide(L)'
;MTIRVLAFSVLFAATSVSAMEGYYTSPALRGDAVVFTAEGDLWIHHLGEAQAERLTTHPTLETQASISPDGKNIAFAADYEGVQEIYLMPVSGGVPKRLTYENSGVVIHEWTADGRILYSTIGRAGPPSYFILKTVNPTTLETGTLPLADAFGGSIDARREYVYFTQFGLGISGDSANIYRGGMLGKLWRYRLGSNDEASRIAAEHLGSVRRPMVSGEKLYFISDASGRDNIWSMDLDGSNAEQITQHDEFSIRAASLDNGRVIYQLGADLQVLDLASRKSSKLNIQLASDHPSLREQWVTDPLTYITSARLSGDFDKVVVTARGRAAIAGIDQTRLVSVGSPIDSRLRNASLSHDGKSVYAISDASGETELWRYDATGATAAVQLTKDGSGLRGDFVESPDGEWVAHHDGNGGLWLLNTKTQKNKRIADDSLSLQKIVWSPDSKRLAITHNTMVDFRPRLFLYDIDSGKQAYLTSDNYEAGTPAFSRDGTWLYFLSNRHFANSSASVWTDRDFGPEFIDRTEVYALALTEEAEFPFAIPTELSAPKPEQDEVAEDEDEKADEPAIVVAWDGLLNRIWQVPLPAGNYTDLLVNEGLLYVQSVPNAPDAKSEIKVLKLEPLAEAAAFTDNVISMGLSDNGEKLFVWRQSAELPELYIVPAEDVFPEDLSKNTVQVDGWQFSIDPRLEWEQFFHDAWLMHREQFYDARMRGVDWEAMKQKYTPLARRVTERRELNDVLAQMMGELNALHSSIRGGDVPVDPETPVPASLGALLEQTAKGVAIEHIYRHDAELPSLAPPLARPGVDAAEGDIIVSINGIETPTLELLHRALRNQAGKQVLLQLRRERKEVKTVVVPVDADGNYTLVYSDWVNRNRSKVVAKDADIAYLHLEAMGEEDVASFARDFYANLNKKGMVIDVRRNNGGNVDSWIIDRLLRKAWSFWTSRQGGDPYTNMQNTFRGHLVVLADERTYSDGETFVAAIKQL
;
A
#
# COMPACT_ATOMS: atom_id res chain seq x y z
N MET A 1 44.23 -49.18 59.38
CA MET A 1 44.80 -48.42 58.24
C MET A 1 43.61 -47.89 57.45
N THR A 2 43.37 -46.59 57.59
CA THR A 2 42.07 -45.94 57.40
C THR A 2 42.15 -45.11 56.13
N ILE A 3 41.39 -45.46 55.09
CA ILE A 3 41.32 -44.68 53.84
C ILE A 3 40.03 -43.86 53.87
N ARG A 4 40.20 -42.53 53.90
CA ARG A 4 39.14 -41.52 53.80
C ARG A 4 38.63 -41.46 52.36
N VAL A 5 37.32 -41.58 52.17
CA VAL A 5 36.63 -41.25 50.91
C VAL A 5 36.22 -39.78 50.98
N LEU A 6 36.73 -38.97 50.05
CA LEU A 6 36.35 -37.57 49.86
C LEU A 6 35.08 -37.52 49.01
N ALA A 7 33.98 -36.99 49.55
CA ALA A 7 32.77 -36.71 48.80
C ALA A 7 32.94 -35.37 48.05
N PHE A 8 32.86 -35.42 46.72
CA PHE A 8 32.81 -34.24 45.85
C PHE A 8 31.35 -33.78 45.74
N SER A 9 31.03 -32.64 46.34
CA SER A 9 29.75 -31.95 46.14
C SER A 9 29.81 -31.17 44.82
N VAL A 10 29.08 -31.64 43.81
CA VAL A 10 28.85 -30.90 42.56
C VAL A 10 27.78 -29.85 42.85
N LEU A 11 28.16 -28.57 42.93
CA LEU A 11 27.23 -27.45 42.85
C LEU A 11 26.73 -27.36 41.40
N PHE A 12 25.46 -27.69 41.17
CA PHE A 12 24.76 -27.25 39.97
C PHE A 12 24.53 -25.74 40.09
N ALA A 13 25.29 -24.95 39.34
CA ALA A 13 24.91 -23.58 39.06
C ALA A 13 23.67 -23.64 38.16
N ALA A 14 22.49 -23.38 38.72
CA ALA A 14 21.29 -23.14 37.93
C ALA A 14 21.52 -21.85 37.15
N THR A 15 21.90 -21.96 35.88
CA THR A 15 21.78 -20.86 34.93
C THR A 15 20.29 -20.58 34.80
N SER A 16 19.82 -19.54 35.48
CA SER A 16 18.51 -18.95 35.22
C SER A 16 18.53 -18.41 33.79
N VAL A 17 18.15 -19.24 32.83
CA VAL A 17 17.77 -18.81 31.50
C VAL A 17 16.64 -17.81 31.71
N SER A 18 16.91 -16.53 31.44
CA SER A 18 15.85 -15.52 31.44
C SER A 18 14.89 -15.91 30.33
N ALA A 19 13.69 -16.39 30.69
CA ALA A 19 12.62 -16.58 29.73
C ALA A 19 12.38 -15.24 29.02
N MET A 20 12.30 -15.26 27.69
CA MET A 20 12.00 -14.06 26.91
C MET A 20 10.54 -13.66 27.19
N GLU A 21 10.31 -12.41 27.63
CA GLU A 21 8.95 -11.89 27.77
C GLU A 21 8.31 -11.76 26.37
N GLY A 22 7.17 -12.42 26.15
CA GLY A 22 6.49 -12.42 24.85
C GLY A 22 5.74 -11.12 24.57
N TYR A 23 5.02 -11.04 23.45
CA TYR A 23 4.13 -9.93 23.12
C TYR A 23 2.68 -10.46 23.10
N TYR A 24 1.81 -9.92 23.95
CA TYR A 24 0.50 -10.52 24.20
C TYR A 24 -0.63 -9.62 23.71
N THR A 25 -1.55 -10.17 22.92
CA THR A 25 -2.69 -9.43 22.36
C THR A 25 -4.00 -10.17 22.55
N SER A 26 -5.12 -9.46 22.33
CA SER A 26 -6.47 -10.05 22.26
C SER A 26 -6.88 -10.97 23.42
N PRO A 27 -6.76 -10.54 24.71
CA PRO A 27 -7.03 -11.42 25.84
C PRO A 27 -8.54 -11.63 26.11
N ALA A 28 -8.89 -12.83 26.56
CA ALA A 28 -10.18 -13.16 27.15
C ALA A 28 -10.05 -13.94 28.47
N LEU A 29 -10.90 -13.62 29.46
CA LEU A 29 -10.92 -14.25 30.79
C LEU A 29 -12.21 -15.04 31.03
N ARG A 30 -12.11 -16.22 31.64
CA ARG A 30 -13.22 -16.94 32.26
C ARG A 30 -12.75 -17.68 33.51
N GLY A 31 -13.26 -17.29 34.68
CA GLY A 31 -12.81 -17.87 35.94
C GLY A 31 -11.34 -17.54 36.19
N ASP A 32 -10.48 -18.54 36.21
CA ASP A 32 -9.03 -18.42 36.31
C ASP A 32 -8.31 -18.58 34.96
N ALA A 33 -9.00 -19.06 33.93
CA ALA A 33 -8.44 -19.28 32.61
C ALA A 33 -8.41 -18.00 31.76
N VAL A 34 -7.25 -17.70 31.20
CA VAL A 34 -6.98 -16.59 30.29
C VAL A 34 -6.53 -17.16 28.96
N VAL A 35 -7.26 -16.85 27.89
CA VAL A 35 -6.83 -17.11 26.50
C VAL A 35 -6.36 -15.82 25.86
N PHE A 36 -5.28 -15.85 25.09
CA PHE A 36 -4.71 -14.69 24.40
C PHE A 36 -3.96 -15.11 23.13
N THR A 37 -3.62 -14.15 22.29
CA THR A 37 -2.79 -14.36 21.09
C THR A 37 -1.36 -13.92 21.35
N ALA A 38 -0.39 -14.77 20.99
CA ALA A 38 1.04 -14.48 20.94
C ALA A 38 1.71 -15.40 19.92
N GLU A 39 2.73 -14.91 19.21
CA GLU A 39 3.39 -15.64 18.12
C GLU A 39 2.46 -16.01 16.95
N GLY A 40 1.34 -15.30 16.78
CA GLY A 40 0.28 -15.63 15.82
C GLY A 40 -0.71 -16.70 16.30
N ASP A 41 -0.38 -17.41 17.38
CA ASP A 41 -1.13 -18.55 17.92
C ASP A 41 -1.97 -18.18 19.14
N LEU A 42 -2.94 -19.04 19.48
CA LEU A 42 -3.67 -18.99 20.74
C LEU A 42 -2.92 -19.71 21.87
N TRP A 43 -2.89 -19.05 23.02
CA TRP A 43 -2.32 -19.56 24.26
C TRP A 43 -3.33 -19.51 25.39
N ILE A 44 -3.21 -20.43 26.33
CA ILE A 44 -3.96 -20.43 27.59
C ILE A 44 -3.04 -20.32 28.79
N HIS A 45 -3.48 -19.56 29.79
CA HIS A 45 -2.78 -19.34 31.04
C HIS A 45 -3.77 -19.33 32.21
N HIS A 46 -3.39 -19.89 33.35
CA HIS A 46 -4.20 -19.84 34.57
C HIS A 46 -3.66 -18.80 35.55
N LEU A 47 -4.56 -17.97 36.09
CA LEU A 47 -4.18 -16.91 37.03
C LEU A 47 -3.43 -17.47 38.24
N GLY A 48 -2.25 -16.93 38.51
CA GLY A 48 -1.38 -17.33 39.62
C GLY A 48 -0.31 -18.36 39.22
N GLU A 49 -0.40 -18.92 38.02
CA GLU A 49 0.68 -19.68 37.41
C GLU A 49 1.67 -18.74 36.70
N ALA A 50 2.78 -19.27 36.20
CA ALA A 50 3.74 -18.51 35.40
C ALA A 50 3.77 -18.96 33.94
N GLN A 51 3.56 -20.25 33.69
CA GLN A 51 3.65 -20.83 32.35
C GLN A 51 2.32 -20.71 31.61
N ALA A 52 2.40 -20.57 30.29
CA ALA A 52 1.26 -20.65 29.39
C ALA A 52 1.42 -21.86 28.45
N GLU A 53 0.30 -22.44 28.04
CA GLU A 53 0.23 -23.57 27.12
C GLU A 53 -0.26 -23.10 25.75
N ARG A 54 0.43 -23.53 24.68
CA ARG A 54 0.02 -23.21 23.30
C ARG A 54 -1.11 -24.14 22.87
N LEU A 55 -2.11 -23.60 22.17
CA LEU A 55 -3.30 -24.32 21.71
C LEU A 55 -3.36 -24.51 20.19
N THR A 56 -2.78 -23.60 19.40
CA THR A 56 -2.74 -23.64 17.93
C THR A 56 -1.31 -23.53 17.41
N THR A 57 -1.09 -23.87 16.14
CA THR A 57 0.22 -23.80 15.47
C THR A 57 0.05 -23.59 13.95
N HIS A 58 -1.02 -22.93 13.51
CA HIS A 58 -1.26 -22.75 12.07
C HIS A 58 -0.38 -21.60 11.55
N PRO A 59 0.04 -21.61 10.27
CA PRO A 59 0.77 -20.46 9.72
C PRO A 59 -0.03 -19.15 9.79
N THR A 60 -1.34 -19.20 9.68
CA THR A 60 -2.18 -18.00 9.64
C THR A 60 -2.62 -17.52 11.04
N LEU A 61 -3.19 -16.32 11.14
CA LEU A 61 -3.46 -15.67 12.44
C LEU A 61 -4.70 -16.24 13.12
N GLU A 62 -4.56 -16.66 14.39
CA GLU A 62 -5.70 -16.85 15.29
C GLU A 62 -5.83 -15.74 16.33
N THR A 63 -7.02 -15.16 16.43
CA THR A 63 -7.24 -13.99 17.28
C THR A 63 -8.65 -13.92 17.86
N GLN A 64 -8.88 -12.92 18.71
CA GLN A 64 -10.19 -12.59 19.29
C GLN A 64 -10.87 -13.79 19.97
N ALA A 65 -10.08 -14.61 20.66
CA ALA A 65 -10.59 -15.78 21.34
C ALA A 65 -11.54 -15.41 22.49
N SER A 66 -12.50 -16.28 22.78
CA SER A 66 -13.42 -16.15 23.90
C SER A 66 -13.79 -17.51 24.47
N ILE A 67 -13.71 -17.65 25.79
CA ILE A 67 -14.03 -18.90 26.50
C ILE A 67 -15.53 -19.00 26.78
N SER A 68 -16.10 -20.17 26.50
CA SER A 68 -17.53 -20.47 26.69
C SER A 68 -17.96 -20.30 28.15
N PRO A 69 -19.25 -20.03 28.44
CA PRO A 69 -19.72 -19.83 29.81
C PRO A 69 -19.49 -21.03 30.73
N ASP A 70 -19.47 -22.25 30.20
CA ASP A 70 -19.17 -23.48 30.93
C ASP A 70 -17.67 -23.77 31.07
N GLY A 71 -16.80 -22.93 30.51
CA GLY A 71 -15.35 -23.06 30.56
C GLY A 71 -14.76 -24.18 29.70
N LYS A 72 -15.55 -24.85 28.86
CA LYS A 72 -15.12 -26.07 28.14
C LYS A 72 -14.60 -25.83 26.73
N ASN A 73 -14.97 -24.73 26.10
CA ASN A 73 -14.65 -24.45 24.70
C ASN A 73 -14.09 -23.05 24.52
N ILE A 74 -13.30 -22.88 23.47
CA ILE A 74 -12.75 -21.61 23.00
C ILE A 74 -13.31 -21.36 21.61
N ALA A 75 -14.03 -20.26 21.44
CA ALA A 75 -14.36 -19.72 20.13
C ALA A 75 -13.30 -18.69 19.74
N PHE A 76 -12.85 -18.70 18.49
CA PHE A 76 -11.81 -17.79 18.01
C PHE A 76 -11.97 -17.49 16.52
N ALA A 77 -11.37 -16.40 16.06
CA ALA A 77 -11.39 -16.00 14.66
C ALA A 77 -10.11 -16.45 13.96
N ALA A 78 -10.24 -17.13 12.82
CA ALA A 78 -9.12 -17.62 12.01
C ALA A 78 -9.49 -17.63 10.51
N ASP A 79 -8.50 -17.50 9.64
CA ASP A 79 -8.61 -17.39 8.18
C ASP A 79 -8.16 -18.67 7.44
N TYR A 80 -8.26 -19.84 8.09
CA TYR A 80 -7.87 -21.14 7.54
C TYR A 80 -8.52 -21.51 6.20
N GLU A 81 -9.62 -20.86 5.83
CA GLU A 81 -10.33 -21.08 4.57
C GLU A 81 -10.52 -19.78 3.75
N GLY A 82 -9.51 -18.90 3.79
CA GLY A 82 -9.35 -17.75 2.89
C GLY A 82 -9.86 -16.43 3.46
N VAL A 83 -10.92 -16.46 4.26
CA VAL A 83 -11.42 -15.30 5.01
C VAL A 83 -11.59 -15.65 6.47
N GLN A 84 -11.47 -14.64 7.34
CA GLN A 84 -11.59 -14.83 8.77
C GLN A 84 -13.01 -15.24 9.18
N GLU A 85 -13.13 -16.39 9.83
CA GLU A 85 -14.38 -17.01 10.28
C GLU A 85 -14.25 -17.48 11.74
N ILE A 86 -15.38 -17.81 12.38
CA ILE A 86 -15.39 -18.30 13.75
C ILE A 86 -15.13 -19.80 13.75
N TYR A 87 -14.17 -20.23 14.58
CA TYR A 87 -13.86 -21.62 14.86
C TYR A 87 -14.07 -21.91 16.36
N LEU A 88 -14.30 -23.19 16.68
CA LEU A 88 -14.50 -23.69 18.04
C LEU A 88 -13.59 -24.88 18.31
N MET A 89 -12.92 -24.87 19.45
CA MET A 89 -12.15 -26.03 19.95
C MET A 89 -12.35 -26.23 21.45
N PRO A 90 -12.06 -27.43 22.00
CA PRO A 90 -12.01 -27.62 23.45
C PRO A 90 -10.95 -26.72 24.11
N VAL A 91 -11.19 -26.32 25.37
CA VAL A 91 -10.24 -25.50 26.14
C VAL A 91 -8.88 -26.18 26.34
N SER A 92 -8.86 -27.51 26.32
CA SER A 92 -7.65 -28.35 26.38
C SER A 92 -6.94 -28.51 25.02
N GLY A 93 -7.36 -27.77 23.99
CA GLY A 93 -6.94 -27.96 22.61
C GLY A 93 -7.68 -29.10 21.88
N GLY A 94 -7.40 -29.22 20.58
CA GLY A 94 -8.00 -30.22 19.69
C GLY A 94 -8.27 -29.67 18.29
N VAL A 95 -8.88 -30.49 17.43
CA VAL A 95 -9.19 -30.08 16.03
C VAL A 95 -10.28 -29.00 16.03
N PRO A 96 -10.02 -27.80 15.48
CA PRO A 96 -11.01 -26.74 15.40
C PRO A 96 -12.18 -27.09 14.45
N LYS A 97 -13.39 -26.68 14.83
CA LYS A 97 -14.60 -26.78 14.01
C LYS A 97 -15.03 -25.39 13.57
N ARG A 98 -15.14 -25.15 12.25
CA ARG A 98 -15.72 -23.91 11.69
C ARG A 98 -17.20 -23.78 12.09
N LEU A 99 -17.60 -22.59 12.52
CA LEU A 99 -18.95 -22.25 12.97
C LEU A 99 -19.68 -21.30 12.02
N THR A 100 -18.96 -20.41 11.33
CA THR A 100 -19.56 -19.42 10.42
C THR A 100 -19.08 -19.60 8.99
N TYR A 101 -19.93 -19.17 8.06
CA TYR A 101 -19.71 -19.23 6.61
C TYR A 101 -20.15 -17.89 6.00
N GLU A 102 -19.68 -16.80 6.60
CA GLU A 102 -19.99 -15.43 6.15
C GLU A 102 -19.28 -15.09 4.84
N ASN A 103 -18.21 -15.81 4.47
CA ASN A 103 -17.38 -15.49 3.31
C ASN A 103 -16.95 -14.00 3.32
N SER A 104 -16.76 -13.46 4.53
CA SER A 104 -16.38 -12.09 4.86
C SER A 104 -15.79 -12.12 6.27
N GLY A 105 -14.86 -11.22 6.58
CA GLY A 105 -14.25 -11.15 7.91
C GLY A 105 -15.28 -11.02 9.04
N VAL A 106 -15.01 -11.69 10.17
CA VAL A 106 -15.84 -11.68 11.38
C VAL A 106 -15.04 -11.16 12.57
N VAL A 107 -15.73 -10.52 13.51
CA VAL A 107 -15.14 -10.08 14.79
C VAL A 107 -15.97 -10.61 15.95
N ILE A 108 -15.37 -11.39 16.83
CA ILE A 108 -16.04 -12.01 17.99
C ILE A 108 -16.14 -11.00 19.14
N HIS A 109 -17.33 -10.88 19.75
CA HIS A 109 -17.55 -10.00 20.90
C HIS A 109 -17.72 -10.76 22.20
N GLU A 110 -18.68 -11.68 22.28
CA GLU A 110 -18.97 -12.38 23.55
C GLU A 110 -19.77 -13.68 23.33
N TRP A 111 -19.80 -14.48 24.39
CA TRP A 111 -20.80 -15.53 24.56
C TRP A 111 -22.04 -14.96 25.25
N THR A 112 -23.21 -15.16 24.65
CA THR A 112 -24.49 -14.77 25.23
C THR A 112 -24.90 -15.74 26.34
N ALA A 113 -25.81 -15.32 27.22
CA ALA A 113 -26.29 -16.14 28.34
C ALA A 113 -26.98 -17.46 27.90
N ASP A 114 -27.47 -17.56 26.66
CA ASP A 114 -28.04 -18.78 26.07
C ASP A 114 -27.02 -19.63 25.30
N GLY A 115 -25.73 -19.30 25.38
CA GLY A 115 -24.65 -20.09 24.78
C GLY A 115 -24.46 -19.88 23.28
N ARG A 116 -24.97 -18.78 22.71
CA ARG A 116 -24.65 -18.35 21.35
C ARG A 116 -23.41 -17.43 21.38
N ILE A 117 -22.78 -17.25 20.23
CA ILE A 117 -21.65 -16.31 20.07
C ILE A 117 -22.16 -15.09 19.34
N LEU A 118 -21.98 -13.90 19.93
CA LEU A 118 -22.25 -12.60 19.29
C LEU A 118 -21.00 -12.14 18.54
N TYR A 119 -21.16 -11.78 17.28
CA TYR A 119 -20.08 -11.32 16.40
C TYR A 119 -20.58 -10.25 15.44
N SER A 120 -19.65 -9.48 14.86
CA SER A 120 -19.94 -8.59 13.73
C SER A 120 -19.32 -9.08 12.43
N THR A 121 -19.94 -8.75 11.32
CA THR A 121 -19.43 -9.00 9.97
C THR A 121 -19.95 -7.93 9.01
N ILE A 122 -19.44 -7.90 7.78
CA ILE A 122 -19.96 -7.02 6.73
C ILE A 122 -21.28 -7.60 6.21
N GLY A 123 -22.32 -6.77 6.17
CA GLY A 123 -23.63 -7.13 5.64
C GLY A 123 -23.57 -7.44 4.16
N ARG A 124 -24.31 -8.46 3.74
CA ARG A 124 -24.40 -8.90 2.33
C ARG A 124 -25.39 -8.07 1.49
N ALA A 125 -26.03 -7.09 2.11
CA ALA A 125 -27.00 -6.20 1.47
C ALA A 125 -26.91 -4.81 2.12
N GLY A 126 -27.04 -3.76 1.30
CA GLY A 126 -26.91 -2.39 1.77
C GLY A 126 -25.64 -1.72 1.23
N PRO A 127 -25.26 -0.57 1.79
CA PRO A 127 -24.05 0.13 1.34
C PRO A 127 -22.80 -0.74 1.54
N PRO A 128 -21.73 -0.53 0.76
CA PRO A 128 -20.48 -1.25 0.95
C PRO A 128 -19.90 -1.01 2.35
N SER A 129 -19.14 -1.99 2.87
CA SER A 129 -18.49 -1.91 4.19
C SER A 129 -19.44 -1.55 5.35
N TYR A 130 -20.67 -2.06 5.27
CA TYR A 130 -21.74 -1.89 6.26
C TYR A 130 -21.69 -3.01 7.30
N PHE A 131 -21.45 -2.68 8.58
CA PHE A 131 -21.34 -3.68 9.64
C PHE A 131 -22.69 -4.02 10.28
N ILE A 132 -22.88 -5.31 10.55
CA ILE A 132 -24.04 -5.84 11.27
C ILE A 132 -23.59 -6.73 12.42
N LEU A 133 -24.45 -6.84 13.45
CA LEU A 133 -24.29 -7.82 14.52
C LEU A 133 -25.12 -9.08 14.23
N LYS A 134 -24.49 -10.24 14.42
CA LYS A 134 -25.10 -11.56 14.27
C LYS A 134 -24.80 -12.43 15.48
N THR A 135 -25.61 -13.48 15.66
CA THR A 135 -25.34 -14.54 16.63
C THR A 135 -25.30 -15.89 15.95
N VAL A 136 -24.39 -16.78 16.36
CA VAL A 136 -24.32 -18.17 15.88
C VAL A 136 -24.49 -19.15 17.04
N ASN A 137 -25.28 -20.21 16.84
CA ASN A 137 -25.34 -21.34 17.75
C ASN A 137 -24.21 -22.34 17.41
N PRO A 138 -23.28 -22.63 18.33
CA PRO A 138 -22.12 -23.49 18.05
C PRO A 138 -22.49 -24.96 17.76
N THR A 139 -23.67 -25.40 18.20
CA THR A 139 -24.14 -26.78 18.01
C THR A 139 -24.90 -26.92 16.70
N THR A 140 -25.89 -26.06 16.44
CA THR A 140 -26.77 -26.17 15.27
C THR A 140 -26.27 -25.40 14.04
N LEU A 141 -25.29 -24.49 14.20
CA LEU A 141 -24.82 -23.53 13.19
C LEU A 141 -25.88 -22.54 12.71
N GLU A 142 -27.02 -22.48 13.39
CA GLU A 142 -28.07 -21.51 13.10
C GLU A 142 -27.55 -20.10 13.40
N THR A 143 -27.65 -19.19 12.43
CA THR A 143 -27.30 -17.78 12.58
C THR A 143 -28.54 -16.90 12.69
N GLY A 144 -28.43 -15.78 13.42
CA GLY A 144 -29.49 -14.78 13.52
C GLY A 144 -28.90 -13.37 13.43
N THR A 145 -29.46 -12.54 12.57
CA THR A 145 -29.04 -11.14 12.37
C THR A 145 -29.84 -10.21 13.26
N LEU A 146 -29.16 -9.32 13.98
CA LEU A 146 -29.81 -8.23 14.70
C LEU A 146 -30.15 -7.10 13.72
N PRO A 147 -31.35 -6.50 13.77
CA PRO A 147 -31.80 -5.47 12.82
C PRO A 147 -31.17 -4.11 13.13
N LEU A 148 -29.83 -4.06 13.15
CA LEU A 148 -29.03 -2.89 13.53
C LEU A 148 -28.13 -2.48 12.38
N ALA A 149 -28.04 -1.16 12.19
CA ALA A 149 -27.21 -0.55 11.16
C ALA A 149 -25.87 -0.06 11.72
N ASP A 150 -24.80 -0.32 10.98
CA ASP A 150 -23.42 0.07 11.32
C ASP A 150 -23.01 -0.33 12.75
N ALA A 151 -23.57 -1.45 13.23
CA ALA A 151 -23.29 -1.97 14.55
C ALA A 151 -22.03 -2.84 14.48
N PHE A 152 -20.95 -2.34 15.08
CA PHE A 152 -19.65 -3.02 15.07
C PHE A 152 -19.42 -3.82 16.36
N GLY A 153 -19.32 -3.17 17.52
CA GLY A 153 -19.12 -3.86 18.81
C GLY A 153 -20.44 -4.09 19.54
N GLY A 154 -20.62 -5.19 20.27
CA GLY A 154 -21.87 -5.48 20.97
C GLY A 154 -21.73 -6.30 22.26
N SER A 155 -22.67 -6.10 23.20
CA SER A 155 -22.88 -6.94 24.38
C SER A 155 -24.38 -7.00 24.75
N ILE A 156 -24.88 -8.19 25.05
CA ILE A 156 -26.27 -8.50 25.39
C ILE A 156 -26.37 -8.73 26.89
N ASP A 157 -27.36 -8.12 27.54
CA ASP A 157 -27.55 -8.32 28.97
C ASP A 157 -27.95 -9.77 29.32
N ALA A 158 -27.70 -10.18 30.56
CA ALA A 158 -28.00 -11.55 31.01
C ALA A 158 -29.50 -11.91 30.96
N ARG A 159 -30.39 -10.90 30.95
CA ARG A 159 -31.84 -11.07 30.82
C ARG A 159 -32.29 -11.23 29.37
N ARG A 160 -31.38 -10.96 28.42
CA ARG A 160 -31.62 -10.90 26.97
C ARG A 160 -32.74 -9.93 26.60
N GLU A 161 -32.81 -8.81 27.31
CA GLU A 161 -33.76 -7.75 27.01
C GLU A 161 -33.15 -6.70 26.08
N TYR A 162 -31.89 -6.32 26.32
CA TYR A 162 -31.21 -5.31 25.54
C TYR A 162 -29.87 -5.79 24.98
N VAL A 163 -29.53 -5.24 23.81
CA VAL A 163 -28.17 -5.21 23.27
C VAL A 163 -27.63 -3.79 23.37
N TYR A 164 -26.40 -3.67 23.87
CA TYR A 164 -25.60 -2.47 23.94
C TYR A 164 -24.52 -2.57 22.89
N PHE A 165 -24.47 -1.62 21.96
CA PHE A 165 -23.57 -1.71 20.82
C PHE A 165 -22.90 -0.39 20.50
N THR A 166 -21.75 -0.48 19.85
CA THR A 166 -21.03 0.66 19.34
C THR A 166 -21.21 0.76 17.84
N GLN A 167 -21.62 1.95 17.38
CA GLN A 167 -21.53 2.32 15.97
C GLN A 167 -20.19 2.98 15.70
N PHE A 168 -19.58 2.61 14.57
CA PHE A 168 -18.29 3.14 14.12
C PHE A 168 -17.13 2.94 15.11
N GLY A 169 -16.06 3.73 14.95
CA GLY A 169 -14.80 3.67 15.69
C GLY A 169 -13.59 3.40 14.78
N LEU A 170 -12.39 3.76 15.26
CA LEU A 170 -11.13 3.55 14.53
C LEU A 170 -10.81 2.07 14.24
N GLY A 171 -11.42 1.14 14.98
CA GLY A 171 -11.34 -0.29 14.67
C GLY A 171 -11.91 -0.67 13.29
N ILE A 172 -12.58 0.26 12.60
CA ILE A 172 -13.14 0.08 11.26
C ILE A 172 -12.26 0.71 10.16
N SER A 173 -11.66 1.88 10.40
CA SER A 173 -10.87 2.58 9.36
C SER A 173 -9.44 2.08 9.25
N GLY A 174 -8.90 1.47 10.31
CA GLY A 174 -7.50 1.03 10.35
C GLY A 174 -6.50 2.16 10.58
N ASP A 175 -6.96 3.38 10.82
CA ASP A 175 -6.10 4.50 11.18
C ASP A 175 -5.50 4.32 12.58
N SER A 176 -4.25 4.75 12.73
CA SER A 176 -3.55 4.75 14.01
C SER A 176 -3.68 6.12 14.67
N ALA A 177 -4.61 6.26 15.61
CA ALA A 177 -4.78 7.46 16.43
C ALA A 177 -5.23 7.11 17.86
N ASN A 178 -4.75 7.86 18.86
CA ASN A 178 -5.17 7.73 20.25
C ASN A 178 -6.46 8.51 20.56
N ILE A 179 -6.70 9.60 19.83
CA ILE A 179 -7.85 10.49 19.96
C ILE A 179 -8.39 10.79 18.57
N TYR A 180 -9.58 10.30 18.28
CA TYR A 180 -10.29 10.61 17.03
C TYR A 180 -11.58 11.36 17.30
N ARG A 181 -11.85 12.42 16.54
CA ARG A 181 -13.05 13.28 16.70
C ARG A 181 -13.78 13.54 15.38
N GLY A 182 -13.50 12.75 14.34
CA GLY A 182 -14.18 12.84 13.04
C GLY A 182 -15.54 12.13 13.01
N GLY A 183 -16.12 12.00 11.81
CA GLY A 183 -17.46 11.44 11.60
C GLY A 183 -17.63 10.01 12.13
N MET A 184 -16.62 9.15 11.96
CA MET A 184 -16.62 7.74 12.41
C MET A 184 -16.41 7.56 13.92
N LEU A 185 -16.66 8.58 14.75
CA LEU A 185 -16.46 8.49 16.19
C LEU A 185 -17.29 7.31 16.75
N GLY A 186 -16.66 6.46 17.56
CA GLY A 186 -17.34 5.35 18.21
C GLY A 186 -18.44 5.89 19.13
N LYS A 187 -19.70 5.52 18.88
CA LYS A 187 -20.89 5.99 19.64
C LYS A 187 -21.62 4.81 20.27
N LEU A 188 -22.11 4.98 21.50
CA LEU A 188 -22.80 3.92 22.24
C LEU A 188 -24.33 3.99 22.06
N TRP A 189 -24.93 2.83 21.83
CA TRP A 189 -26.36 2.68 21.59
C TRP A 189 -26.94 1.51 22.38
N ARG A 190 -28.24 1.56 22.62
CA ARG A 190 -29.02 0.50 23.26
C ARG A 190 -30.24 0.17 22.40
N TYR A 191 -30.46 -1.11 22.15
CA TYR A 191 -31.63 -1.62 21.42
C TYR A 191 -32.34 -2.72 22.21
N ARG A 192 -33.67 -2.68 22.23
CA ARG A 192 -34.50 -3.71 22.89
C ARG A 192 -34.72 -4.87 21.93
N LEU A 193 -34.26 -6.06 22.30
CA LEU A 193 -34.33 -7.24 21.46
C LEU A 193 -35.79 -7.58 21.10
N GLY A 194 -36.05 -7.77 19.81
CA GLY A 194 -37.38 -8.07 19.28
C GLY A 194 -38.32 -6.86 19.16
N SER A 195 -37.89 -5.64 19.49
CA SER A 195 -38.69 -4.44 19.28
C SER A 195 -38.68 -3.99 17.81
N ASN A 196 -39.75 -3.35 17.38
CA ASN A 196 -39.79 -2.60 16.11
C ASN A 196 -39.35 -1.13 16.28
N ASP A 197 -39.04 -0.70 17.50
CA ASP A 197 -38.56 0.65 17.80
C ASP A 197 -37.09 0.81 17.41
N GLU A 198 -36.70 2.03 17.05
CA GLU A 198 -35.29 2.36 16.78
C GLU A 198 -34.40 2.20 18.02
N ALA A 199 -33.14 1.86 17.80
CA ALA A 199 -32.12 1.91 18.83
C ALA A 199 -31.98 3.34 19.38
N SER A 200 -31.72 3.48 20.67
CA SER A 200 -31.51 4.77 21.32
C SER A 200 -30.03 5.01 21.60
N ARG A 201 -29.52 6.18 21.21
CA ARG A 201 -28.15 6.60 21.58
C ARG A 201 -28.11 6.83 23.08
N ILE A 202 -27.14 6.21 23.74
CA ILE A 202 -26.88 6.43 25.16
C ILE A 202 -25.54 7.17 25.29
N ALA A 203 -25.28 7.74 26.48
CA ALA A 203 -24.04 8.48 26.75
C ALA A 203 -23.75 9.63 25.77
N ALA A 204 -24.78 10.41 25.39
CA ALA A 204 -24.62 11.53 24.46
C ALA A 204 -23.63 12.60 24.97
N GLU A 205 -23.54 12.75 26.29
CA GLU A 205 -22.62 13.67 26.98
C GLU A 205 -21.18 13.13 27.11
N HIS A 206 -20.96 11.85 26.76
CA HIS A 206 -19.62 11.25 26.78
C HIS A 206 -18.90 11.60 25.47
N LEU A 207 -17.89 12.47 25.57
CA LEU A 207 -17.22 13.08 24.40
C LEU A 207 -16.07 12.26 23.81
N GLY A 208 -15.73 11.12 24.42
CA GLY A 208 -14.71 10.20 23.90
C GLY A 208 -15.28 9.20 22.91
N SER A 209 -14.42 8.70 22.02
CA SER A 209 -14.74 7.53 21.18
C SER A 209 -14.94 6.32 22.10
N VAL A 210 -15.98 5.53 21.84
CA VAL A 210 -16.27 4.31 22.63
C VAL A 210 -16.10 3.04 21.80
N ARG A 211 -15.62 1.97 22.43
CA ARG A 211 -15.56 0.63 21.85
C ARG A 211 -15.66 -0.46 22.92
N ARG A 212 -15.92 -1.69 22.49
CA ARG A 212 -15.96 -2.90 23.35
C ARG A 212 -16.90 -2.76 24.56
N PRO A 213 -18.23 -2.59 24.35
CA PRO A 213 -19.19 -2.61 25.45
C PRO A 213 -19.19 -3.99 26.12
N MET A 214 -19.28 -4.02 27.45
CA MET A 214 -19.27 -5.22 28.30
C MET A 214 -20.27 -5.03 29.45
N VAL A 215 -21.41 -5.70 29.40
CA VAL A 215 -22.44 -5.59 30.44
C VAL A 215 -22.08 -6.45 31.66
N SER A 216 -22.21 -5.90 32.87
CA SER A 216 -22.04 -6.66 34.12
C SER A 216 -22.97 -6.13 35.22
N GLY A 217 -23.93 -6.96 35.62
CA GLY A 217 -24.95 -6.56 36.60
C GLY A 217 -25.79 -5.39 36.08
N GLU A 218 -25.79 -4.28 36.81
CA GLU A 218 -26.51 -3.04 36.47
C GLU A 218 -25.60 -1.97 35.85
N LYS A 219 -24.39 -2.36 35.44
CA LYS A 219 -23.39 -1.45 34.86
C LYS A 219 -22.98 -1.90 33.47
N LEU A 220 -22.60 -0.92 32.65
CA LEU A 220 -21.98 -1.10 31.36
C LEU A 220 -20.53 -0.61 31.44
N TYR A 221 -19.58 -1.49 31.14
CA TYR A 221 -18.16 -1.18 31.01
C TYR A 221 -17.76 -1.07 29.54
N PHE A 222 -16.80 -0.21 29.21
CA PHE A 222 -16.37 0.01 27.83
C PHE A 222 -14.98 0.65 27.80
N ILE A 223 -14.31 0.59 26.64
CA ILE A 223 -13.07 1.30 26.38
C ILE A 223 -13.40 2.68 25.83
N SER A 224 -12.74 3.73 26.34
CA SER A 224 -12.86 5.07 25.76
C SER A 224 -11.67 5.98 25.97
N ASP A 225 -11.44 6.84 24.98
CA ASP A 225 -10.44 7.90 24.94
C ASP A 225 -10.86 9.24 25.60
N ALA A 226 -11.98 9.28 26.34
CA ALA A 226 -12.52 10.53 26.89
C ALA A 226 -11.56 11.26 27.85
N SER A 227 -10.62 10.53 28.46
CA SER A 227 -9.54 11.10 29.29
C SER A 227 -8.29 11.49 28.50
N GLY A 228 -8.34 11.47 27.17
CA GLY A 228 -7.22 11.72 26.26
C GLY A 228 -6.49 10.44 25.79
N ARG A 229 -6.85 9.28 26.33
CA ARG A 229 -6.31 7.97 25.94
C ARG A 229 -7.27 6.85 26.33
N ASP A 230 -7.30 5.76 25.54
CA ASP A 230 -8.16 4.61 25.79
C ASP A 230 -7.94 4.00 27.19
N ASN A 231 -8.98 4.09 28.01
CA ASN A 231 -9.07 3.55 29.36
C ASN A 231 -10.38 2.77 29.55
N ILE A 232 -10.51 2.01 30.64
CA ILE A 232 -11.79 1.40 31.03
C ILE A 232 -12.65 2.48 31.68
N TRP A 233 -13.88 2.59 31.20
CA TRP A 233 -14.94 3.43 31.77
C TRP A 233 -16.14 2.57 32.14
N SER A 234 -16.98 3.09 33.01
CA SER A 234 -18.26 2.48 33.38
C SER A 234 -19.38 3.52 33.35
N MET A 235 -20.63 3.05 33.22
CA MET A 235 -21.84 3.86 33.35
C MET A 235 -23.02 2.98 33.76
N ASP A 236 -24.13 3.59 34.13
CA ASP A 236 -25.40 2.87 34.28
C ASP A 236 -25.94 2.41 32.92
N LEU A 237 -26.80 1.38 32.92
CA LEU A 237 -27.39 0.81 31.69
C LEU A 237 -28.27 1.80 30.89
N ASP A 238 -28.60 2.96 31.43
CA ASP A 238 -29.29 4.03 30.71
C ASP A 238 -28.34 5.07 30.09
N GLY A 239 -27.03 4.93 30.32
CA GLY A 239 -26.00 5.85 29.86
C GLY A 239 -25.66 6.97 30.82
N SER A 240 -26.27 7.01 32.01
CA SER A 240 -25.98 8.01 33.04
C SER A 240 -24.79 7.60 33.93
N ASN A 241 -24.30 8.54 34.74
CA ASN A 241 -23.26 8.31 35.74
C ASN A 241 -21.97 7.69 35.18
N ALA A 242 -21.49 8.22 34.05
CA ALA A 242 -20.22 7.79 33.45
C ALA A 242 -19.04 8.09 34.40
N GLU A 243 -18.17 7.10 34.58
CA GLU A 243 -17.02 7.14 35.47
C GLU A 243 -15.80 6.46 34.84
N GLN A 244 -14.64 7.10 34.92
CA GLN A 244 -13.36 6.52 34.53
C GLN A 244 -12.88 5.51 35.58
N ILE A 245 -12.57 4.28 35.18
CA ILE A 245 -12.16 3.20 36.08
C ILE A 245 -10.63 3.02 36.11
N THR A 246 -9.95 3.17 34.98
CA THR A 246 -8.47 3.13 34.89
C THR A 246 -7.90 4.47 34.46
N GLN A 247 -6.66 4.77 34.84
CA GLN A 247 -5.99 6.05 34.57
C GLN A 247 -4.61 5.82 33.94
N HIS A 248 -4.55 5.05 32.85
CA HIS A 248 -3.32 4.87 32.07
C HIS A 248 -3.08 6.06 31.17
N ASP A 249 -1.89 6.64 31.27
CA ASP A 249 -1.40 7.78 30.48
C ASP A 249 -0.26 7.39 29.53
N GLU A 250 0.48 6.33 29.86
CA GLU A 250 1.56 5.79 29.04
C GLU A 250 1.03 5.03 27.82
N PHE A 251 0.31 3.93 27.97
CA PHE A 251 -0.21 3.13 26.85
C PHE A 251 -1.73 3.09 26.80
N SER A 252 -2.27 2.98 25.58
CA SER A 252 -3.71 2.88 25.32
C SER A 252 -4.18 1.45 25.58
N ILE A 253 -5.34 1.26 26.23
CA ILE A 253 -5.95 -0.07 26.33
C ILE A 253 -6.39 -0.54 24.94
N ARG A 254 -5.79 -1.62 24.43
CA ARG A 254 -5.99 -2.09 23.05
C ARG A 254 -7.20 -3.00 22.89
N ALA A 255 -7.36 -3.95 23.79
CA ALA A 255 -8.45 -4.93 23.84
C ALA A 255 -8.78 -5.25 25.30
N ALA A 256 -10.03 -5.65 25.57
CA ALA A 256 -10.48 -6.01 26.91
C ALA A 256 -11.59 -7.08 26.87
N SER A 257 -11.71 -7.83 27.97
CA SER A 257 -12.86 -8.69 28.27
C SER A 257 -13.17 -8.68 29.76
N LEU A 258 -14.42 -8.97 30.13
CA LEU A 258 -14.91 -8.93 31.50
C LEU A 258 -15.46 -10.30 31.91
N ASP A 259 -15.05 -10.78 33.08
CA ASP A 259 -15.63 -11.95 33.73
C ASP A 259 -15.65 -11.79 35.26
N ASN A 260 -16.78 -12.08 35.89
CA ASN A 260 -16.91 -12.17 37.35
C ASN A 260 -16.25 -11.02 38.14
N GLY A 261 -16.53 -9.77 37.75
CA GLY A 261 -16.01 -8.58 38.44
C GLY A 261 -14.53 -8.27 38.15
N ARG A 262 -13.91 -8.96 37.19
CA ARG A 262 -12.55 -8.70 36.73
C ARG A 262 -12.55 -8.36 35.25
N VAL A 263 -11.67 -7.45 34.85
CA VAL A 263 -11.43 -7.07 33.45
C VAL A 263 -10.00 -7.43 33.11
N ILE A 264 -9.80 -8.28 32.10
CA ILE A 264 -8.47 -8.48 31.51
C ILE A 264 -8.33 -7.61 30.28
N TYR A 265 -7.17 -6.99 30.09
CA TYR A 265 -6.91 -6.12 28.96
C TYR A 265 -5.44 -6.09 28.55
N GLN A 266 -5.20 -5.73 27.29
CA GLN A 266 -3.87 -5.48 26.74
C GLN A 266 -3.47 -4.02 27.00
N LEU A 267 -2.26 -3.82 27.51
CA LEU A 267 -1.62 -2.52 27.74
C LEU A 267 -0.16 -2.60 27.26
N GLY A 268 0.17 -1.93 26.14
CA GLY A 268 1.45 -2.14 25.47
C GLY A 268 1.59 -3.58 24.96
N ALA A 269 2.68 -4.25 25.34
CA ALA A 269 2.94 -5.67 25.07
C ALA A 269 2.40 -6.63 26.17
N ASP A 270 1.85 -6.09 27.26
CA ASP A 270 1.50 -6.85 28.46
C ASP A 270 -0.01 -7.04 28.65
N LEU A 271 -0.37 -8.08 29.41
CA LEU A 271 -1.72 -8.31 29.89
C LEU A 271 -1.86 -7.85 31.34
N GLN A 272 -2.96 -7.16 31.63
CA GLN A 272 -3.31 -6.65 32.95
C GLN A 272 -4.65 -7.22 33.38
N VAL A 273 -4.79 -7.56 34.66
CA VAL A 273 -6.08 -7.90 35.27
C VAL A 273 -6.48 -6.83 36.27
N LEU A 274 -7.61 -6.19 36.01
CA LEU A 274 -8.28 -5.23 36.88
C LEU A 274 -9.34 -5.94 37.71
N ASP A 275 -9.27 -5.79 39.04
CA ASP A 275 -10.36 -6.12 39.94
C ASP A 275 -11.29 -4.90 40.11
N LEU A 276 -12.57 -5.02 39.73
CA LEU A 276 -13.50 -3.89 39.71
C LEU A 276 -13.93 -3.42 41.11
N ALA A 277 -13.88 -4.32 42.11
CA ALA A 277 -14.26 -3.98 43.48
C ALA A 277 -13.20 -3.09 44.15
N SER A 278 -11.92 -3.42 43.99
CA SER A 278 -10.78 -2.68 44.53
C SER A 278 -10.24 -1.61 43.59
N ARG A 279 -10.60 -1.67 42.30
CA ARG A 279 -10.09 -0.83 41.20
C ARG A 279 -8.58 -0.89 41.02
N LYS A 280 -7.97 -2.03 41.33
CA LYS A 280 -6.53 -2.25 41.18
C LYS A 280 -6.25 -3.15 39.99
N SER A 281 -5.25 -2.76 39.20
CA SER A 281 -4.72 -3.57 38.11
C SER A 281 -3.39 -4.23 38.50
N SER A 282 -3.15 -5.44 38.00
CA SER A 282 -1.89 -6.15 38.15
C SER A 282 -1.44 -6.78 36.82
N LYS A 283 -0.16 -6.60 36.47
CA LYS A 283 0.48 -7.27 35.32
C LYS A 283 0.50 -8.77 35.55
N LEU A 284 0.11 -9.55 34.54
CA LEU A 284 0.30 -11.00 34.56
C LEU A 284 1.75 -11.34 34.23
N ASN A 285 2.32 -12.28 35.00
CA ASN A 285 3.64 -12.83 34.73
C ASN A 285 3.51 -14.08 33.88
N ILE A 286 3.58 -13.91 32.55
CA ILE A 286 3.38 -14.97 31.57
C ILE A 286 4.72 -15.39 31.00
N GLN A 287 4.96 -16.68 30.92
CA GLN A 287 6.12 -17.29 30.28
C GLN A 287 5.63 -18.23 29.18
N LEU A 288 6.09 -17.99 27.95
CA LEU A 288 5.75 -18.83 26.80
C LEU A 288 6.75 -19.98 26.70
N ALA A 289 6.25 -21.22 26.66
CA ALA A 289 7.05 -22.39 26.32
C ALA A 289 7.05 -22.59 24.79
N SER A 290 7.94 -21.88 24.09
CA SER A 290 8.00 -21.81 22.63
C SER A 290 9.39 -22.14 22.09
N ASP A 291 9.44 -22.71 20.88
CA ASP A 291 10.66 -22.87 20.09
C ASP A 291 10.89 -21.71 19.09
N HIS A 292 10.06 -20.67 19.19
CA HIS A 292 10.07 -19.38 18.48
C HIS A 292 10.39 -19.51 16.98
N PRO A 293 9.55 -20.20 16.19
CA PRO A 293 9.88 -20.54 14.80
C PRO A 293 10.13 -19.31 13.93
N SER A 294 9.32 -18.25 14.12
CA SER A 294 9.42 -16.99 13.39
C SER A 294 10.67 -16.16 13.71
N LEU A 295 11.36 -16.45 14.82
CA LEU A 295 12.61 -15.78 15.22
C LEU A 295 13.87 -16.51 14.76
N ARG A 296 13.73 -17.71 14.17
CA ARG A 296 14.87 -18.42 13.60
C ARG A 296 15.43 -17.60 12.45
N GLU A 297 16.72 -17.81 12.20
CA GLU A 297 17.34 -17.36 10.97
C GLU A 297 16.50 -17.83 9.77
N GLN A 298 16.04 -16.88 8.94
CA GLN A 298 15.28 -17.18 7.73
C GLN A 298 16.15 -16.93 6.51
N TRP A 299 15.95 -17.70 5.45
CA TRP A 299 16.70 -17.57 4.21
C TRP A 299 15.82 -16.93 3.14
N VAL A 300 16.31 -15.84 2.55
CA VAL A 300 15.73 -15.25 1.35
C VAL A 300 16.35 -15.98 0.17
N THR A 301 15.58 -16.87 -0.45
CA THR A 301 16.04 -17.73 -1.56
C THR A 301 15.93 -17.06 -2.92
N ASP A 302 14.99 -16.11 -3.05
CA ASP A 302 14.70 -15.39 -4.29
C ASP A 302 14.70 -13.87 -4.01
N PRO A 303 15.87 -13.26 -3.76
CA PRO A 303 15.94 -11.85 -3.39
C PRO A 303 15.32 -10.90 -4.42
N LEU A 304 15.28 -11.29 -5.69
CA LEU A 304 14.75 -10.45 -6.77
C LEU A 304 13.25 -10.15 -6.64
N THR A 305 12.49 -10.94 -5.86
CA THR A 305 11.12 -10.58 -5.46
C THR A 305 11.07 -9.26 -4.67
N TYR A 306 12.16 -8.89 -4.02
CA TYR A 306 12.32 -7.68 -3.20
C TYR A 306 13.30 -6.67 -3.81
N ILE A 307 13.59 -6.76 -5.12
CA ILE A 307 14.50 -5.82 -5.79
C ILE A 307 13.97 -4.39 -5.67
N THR A 308 14.87 -3.45 -5.37
CA THR A 308 14.56 -2.01 -5.27
C THR A 308 15.44 -1.15 -6.16
N SER A 309 16.63 -1.64 -6.53
CA SER A 309 17.48 -0.99 -7.53
C SER A 309 18.45 -1.99 -8.16
N ALA A 310 18.84 -1.76 -9.41
CA ALA A 310 20.00 -2.37 -10.05
C ALA A 310 20.72 -1.31 -10.86
N ARG A 311 22.05 -1.21 -10.72
CA ARG A 311 22.85 -0.15 -11.34
C ARG A 311 24.09 -0.69 -12.02
N LEU A 312 24.28 -0.29 -13.27
CA LEU A 312 25.57 -0.30 -13.93
C LEU A 312 26.37 0.91 -13.46
N SER A 313 27.68 0.75 -13.28
CA SER A 313 28.60 1.83 -12.92
C SER A 313 29.96 1.53 -13.48
N GLY A 314 30.67 2.54 -13.99
CA GLY A 314 31.93 2.34 -14.69
C GLY A 314 31.77 1.58 -15.99
N ASP A 315 32.88 0.98 -16.44
CA ASP A 315 32.96 0.23 -17.71
C ASP A 315 32.92 -1.30 -17.52
N PHE A 316 32.59 -1.73 -16.30
CA PHE A 316 32.63 -3.13 -15.91
C PHE A 316 31.45 -3.93 -16.47
N ASP A 317 31.65 -5.22 -16.69
CA ASP A 317 30.60 -6.19 -17.02
C ASP A 317 29.76 -6.60 -15.80
N LYS A 318 29.47 -5.63 -14.92
CA LYS A 318 28.91 -5.84 -13.59
C LYS A 318 27.85 -4.81 -13.23
N VAL A 319 26.84 -5.25 -12.49
CA VAL A 319 25.82 -4.41 -11.86
C VAL A 319 25.80 -4.64 -10.36
N VAL A 320 25.40 -3.62 -9.62
CA VAL A 320 25.07 -3.75 -8.20
C VAL A 320 23.55 -3.81 -8.05
N VAL A 321 23.06 -4.94 -7.54
CA VAL A 321 21.64 -5.19 -7.29
C VAL A 321 21.37 -4.95 -5.80
N THR A 322 20.31 -4.23 -5.48
CA THR A 322 19.84 -4.02 -4.10
C THR A 322 18.45 -4.63 -3.93
N ALA A 323 18.31 -5.54 -2.97
CA ALA A 323 17.06 -6.20 -2.65
C ALA A 323 16.93 -6.44 -1.15
N ARG A 324 15.75 -6.18 -0.57
CA ARG A 324 15.46 -6.34 0.87
C ARG A 324 16.56 -5.78 1.79
N GLY A 325 17.06 -4.58 1.49
CA GLY A 325 18.11 -3.93 2.29
C GLY A 325 19.52 -4.53 2.16
N ARG A 326 19.73 -5.52 1.29
CA ARG A 326 21.05 -6.07 0.94
C ARG A 326 21.46 -5.67 -0.46
N ALA A 327 22.77 -5.69 -0.71
CA ALA A 327 23.32 -5.44 -2.03
C ALA A 327 24.27 -6.57 -2.46
N ALA A 328 24.33 -6.84 -3.75
CA ALA A 328 25.27 -7.77 -4.35
C ALA A 328 25.79 -7.25 -5.69
N ILE A 329 27.04 -7.58 -5.98
CA ILE A 329 27.68 -7.34 -7.28
C ILE A 329 27.54 -8.61 -8.10
N ALA A 330 26.92 -8.49 -9.27
CA ALA A 330 26.70 -9.59 -10.21
C ALA A 330 27.16 -9.15 -11.61
N GLY A 331 27.62 -10.08 -12.44
CA GLY A 331 28.14 -9.76 -13.77
C GLY A 331 27.76 -10.77 -14.84
N ILE A 332 28.17 -10.47 -16.07
CA ILE A 332 27.98 -11.35 -17.25
C ILE A 332 29.24 -12.18 -17.58
N ASP A 333 30.34 -11.89 -16.90
CA ASP A 333 31.70 -12.40 -17.14
C ASP A 333 32.00 -13.76 -16.46
N GLN A 334 30.97 -14.45 -15.96
CA GLN A 334 31.08 -15.69 -15.18
C GLN A 334 31.90 -15.57 -13.89
N THR A 335 32.18 -14.35 -13.41
CA THR A 335 32.78 -14.16 -12.09
C THR A 335 31.78 -14.50 -10.99
N ARG A 336 32.29 -14.83 -9.80
CA ARG A 336 31.43 -15.11 -8.65
C ARG A 336 30.59 -13.86 -8.30
N LEU A 337 29.35 -14.10 -7.88
CA LEU A 337 28.55 -13.08 -7.21
C LEU A 337 29.20 -12.67 -5.87
N VAL A 338 29.14 -11.38 -5.54
CA VAL A 338 29.70 -10.83 -4.31
C VAL A 338 28.62 -10.09 -3.51
N SER A 339 28.20 -10.67 -2.39
CA SER A 339 27.36 -9.96 -1.42
C SER A 339 28.17 -8.86 -0.70
N VAL A 340 27.60 -7.67 -0.59
CA VAL A 340 28.22 -6.53 0.10
C VAL A 340 28.15 -6.74 1.61
N GLY A 341 29.31 -6.68 2.28
CA GLY A 341 29.46 -6.95 3.72
C GLY A 341 28.92 -5.82 4.62
N SER A 342 27.60 -5.70 4.70
CA SER A 342 26.89 -4.74 5.57
C SER A 342 26.45 -5.37 6.91
N PRO A 343 26.29 -4.56 7.98
CA PRO A 343 25.69 -5.04 9.23
C PRO A 343 24.30 -5.63 9.02
N ILE A 344 23.99 -6.72 9.73
CA ILE A 344 22.72 -7.45 9.54
C ILE A 344 21.49 -6.63 10.00
N ASP A 345 21.68 -5.69 10.91
CA ASP A 345 20.70 -4.78 11.47
C ASP A 345 20.60 -3.44 10.71
N SER A 346 21.17 -3.38 9.50
CA SER A 346 21.14 -2.20 8.63
C SER A 346 20.53 -2.52 7.27
N ARG A 347 20.02 -1.46 6.63
CA ARG A 347 19.42 -1.46 5.30
C ARG A 347 20.28 -0.66 4.33
N LEU A 348 20.63 -1.28 3.21
CA LEU A 348 21.22 -0.63 2.05
C LEU A 348 20.14 -0.20 1.04
N ARG A 349 20.34 0.97 0.42
CA ARG A 349 19.54 1.48 -0.71
C ARG A 349 20.45 2.05 -1.80
N ASN A 350 19.98 1.96 -3.05
CA ASN A 350 20.59 2.58 -4.23
C ASN A 350 22.09 2.28 -4.40
N ALA A 351 22.52 1.04 -4.13
CA ALA A 351 23.95 0.72 -4.16
C ALA A 351 24.54 0.77 -5.58
N SER A 352 25.79 1.21 -5.70
CA SER A 352 26.53 1.32 -6.96
C SER A 352 28.02 1.01 -6.77
N LEU A 353 28.66 0.42 -7.78
CA LEU A 353 30.10 0.15 -7.77
C LEU A 353 30.86 1.48 -7.96
N SER A 354 32.01 1.65 -7.30
CA SER A 354 32.87 2.81 -7.55
C SER A 354 33.48 2.75 -8.94
N HIS A 355 33.82 3.92 -9.50
CA HIS A 355 34.46 4.05 -10.80
C HIS A 355 35.71 3.15 -10.96
N ASP A 356 36.50 2.98 -9.89
CA ASP A 356 37.69 2.10 -9.90
C ASP A 356 37.41 0.61 -9.65
N GLY A 357 36.15 0.24 -9.42
CA GLY A 357 35.69 -1.13 -9.18
C GLY A 357 36.05 -1.72 -7.81
N LYS A 358 36.68 -0.95 -6.91
CA LYS A 358 37.20 -1.46 -5.62
C LYS A 358 36.25 -1.32 -4.46
N SER A 359 35.24 -0.47 -4.58
CA SER A 359 34.29 -0.17 -3.51
C SER A 359 32.86 -0.20 -4.01
N VAL A 360 31.90 -0.32 -3.09
CA VAL A 360 30.48 -0.11 -3.35
C VAL A 360 30.00 1.07 -2.51
N TYR A 361 29.45 2.09 -3.17
CA TYR A 361 28.72 3.15 -2.47
C TYR A 361 27.27 2.72 -2.27
N ALA A 362 26.70 3.03 -1.12
CA ALA A 362 25.29 2.80 -0.84
C ALA A 362 24.78 3.80 0.20
N ILE A 363 23.48 4.09 0.15
CA ILE A 363 22.80 4.76 1.25
C ILE A 363 22.53 3.70 2.32
N SER A 364 22.95 3.96 3.55
CA SER A 364 22.78 3.04 4.66
C SER A 364 22.39 3.75 5.94
N ASP A 365 21.51 3.11 6.70
CA ASP A 365 21.05 3.53 8.02
C ASP A 365 21.91 2.98 9.17
N ALA A 366 23.05 2.34 8.89
CA ALA A 366 23.90 1.69 9.90
C ALA A 366 24.40 2.62 11.03
N SER A 367 24.31 3.95 10.85
CA SER A 367 24.63 4.93 11.90
C SER A 367 23.44 5.28 12.81
N GLY A 368 22.24 4.78 12.50
CA GLY A 368 20.97 5.27 13.02
C GLY A 368 20.35 6.41 12.20
N GLU A 369 21.09 6.97 11.24
CA GLU A 369 20.62 7.96 10.27
C GLU A 369 20.89 7.47 8.86
N THR A 370 20.07 7.89 7.88
CA THR A 370 20.30 7.55 6.47
C THR A 370 21.48 8.36 5.94
N GLU A 371 22.60 7.69 5.64
CA GLU A 371 23.85 8.33 5.25
C GLU A 371 24.48 7.63 4.04
N LEU A 372 25.44 8.28 3.37
CA LEU A 372 26.22 7.65 2.30
C LEU A 372 27.42 6.91 2.91
N TRP A 373 27.60 5.67 2.47
CA TRP A 373 28.65 4.77 2.94
C TRP A 373 29.44 4.18 1.78
N ARG A 374 30.69 3.81 2.07
CA ARG A 374 31.56 3.04 1.18
C ARG A 374 31.86 1.68 1.78
N TYR A 375 31.57 0.62 1.05
CA TYR A 375 31.82 -0.77 1.39
C TYR A 375 32.90 -1.37 0.47
N ASP A 376 33.54 -2.46 0.91
CA ASP A 376 34.54 -3.16 0.11
C ASP A 376 33.90 -4.03 -0.99
N ALA A 377 34.32 -3.87 -2.25
CA ALA A 377 33.73 -4.60 -3.38
C ALA A 377 34.11 -6.09 -3.41
N THR A 378 35.00 -6.58 -2.55
CA THR A 378 35.32 -8.00 -2.41
C THR A 378 34.31 -8.76 -1.54
N GLY A 379 33.44 -8.03 -0.83
CA GLY A 379 32.49 -8.55 0.16
C GLY A 379 33.03 -8.56 1.60
N ALA A 380 34.22 -7.99 1.82
CA ALA A 380 34.73 -7.78 3.17
C ALA A 380 33.81 -6.82 3.96
N THR A 381 33.77 -7.01 5.28
CA THR A 381 32.90 -6.24 6.20
C THR A 381 33.42 -4.83 6.51
N ALA A 382 34.52 -4.42 5.88
CA ALA A 382 35.07 -3.09 6.03
C ALA A 382 34.12 -2.06 5.37
N ALA A 383 33.66 -1.10 6.17
CA ALA A 383 32.79 -0.01 5.72
C ALA A 383 33.27 1.33 6.28
N VAL A 384 33.05 2.40 5.51
CA VAL A 384 33.39 3.78 5.89
C VAL A 384 32.16 4.66 5.68
N GLN A 385 31.65 5.25 6.75
CA GLN A 385 30.63 6.28 6.69
C GLN A 385 31.22 7.57 6.08
N LEU A 386 30.66 8.03 4.97
CA LEU A 386 31.18 9.19 4.24
C LEU A 386 30.49 10.50 4.62
N THR A 387 29.21 10.45 5.01
CA THR A 387 28.42 11.61 5.45
C THR A 387 27.91 11.41 6.87
N LYS A 388 27.75 12.50 7.64
CA LYS A 388 27.44 12.49 9.08
C LYS A 388 26.51 13.64 9.50
N ASP A 389 25.82 14.20 8.52
CA ASP A 389 25.05 15.43 8.55
C ASP A 389 23.59 15.19 8.10
N GLY A 390 23.15 13.92 8.09
CA GLY A 390 21.79 13.51 7.83
C GLY A 390 20.81 14.20 8.77
N SER A 391 19.97 15.06 8.21
CA SER A 391 18.87 15.76 8.88
C SER A 391 17.56 15.64 8.11
N GLY A 392 17.54 14.72 7.13
CA GLY A 392 16.50 14.40 6.15
C GLY A 392 16.85 13.08 5.49
N LEU A 393 15.87 12.35 4.96
CA LEU A 393 16.13 11.07 4.29
C LEU A 393 17.05 11.29 3.08
N ARG A 394 18.27 10.72 3.10
CA ARG A 394 19.16 10.74 1.93
C ARG A 394 18.44 10.06 0.76
N GLY A 395 18.36 10.78 -0.34
CA GLY A 395 17.85 10.34 -1.62
C GLY A 395 18.97 9.78 -2.48
N ASP A 396 18.80 9.86 -3.79
CA ASP A 396 19.74 9.27 -4.74
C ASP A 396 21.12 9.95 -4.82
N PHE A 397 22.12 9.23 -5.32
CA PHE A 397 23.49 9.69 -5.55
C PHE A 397 24.08 9.19 -6.87
N VAL A 398 25.06 9.93 -7.39
CA VAL A 398 25.82 9.60 -8.62
C VAL A 398 27.29 10.02 -8.45
N GLU A 399 28.22 9.10 -8.71
CA GLU A 399 29.67 9.36 -8.71
C GLU A 399 30.10 10.05 -10.02
N SER A 400 31.11 10.93 -9.96
CA SER A 400 31.71 11.54 -11.15
C SER A 400 32.53 10.51 -11.96
N PRO A 401 32.64 10.69 -13.29
CA PRO A 401 33.45 9.80 -14.14
C PRO A 401 34.93 9.66 -13.76
N ASP A 402 35.48 10.58 -12.97
CA ASP A 402 36.86 10.49 -12.44
C ASP A 402 36.95 9.87 -11.03
N GLY A 403 35.81 9.58 -10.39
CA GLY A 403 35.70 9.06 -9.03
C GLY A 403 36.06 10.05 -7.90
N GLU A 404 36.27 11.33 -8.19
CA GLU A 404 36.66 12.32 -7.18
C GLU A 404 35.48 12.87 -6.36
N TRP A 405 34.28 12.86 -6.95
CA TRP A 405 33.09 13.48 -6.38
C TRP A 405 31.87 12.55 -6.42
N VAL A 406 31.00 12.69 -5.42
CA VAL A 406 29.66 12.09 -5.43
C VAL A 406 28.64 13.20 -5.23
N ALA A 407 27.74 13.36 -6.19
CA ALA A 407 26.59 14.24 -6.10
C ALA A 407 25.42 13.47 -5.48
N HIS A 408 24.72 14.07 -4.50
CA HIS A 408 23.57 13.43 -3.85
C HIS A 408 22.57 14.46 -3.33
N HIS A 409 21.37 14.01 -2.99
CA HIS A 409 20.31 14.86 -2.42
C HIS A 409 19.69 14.29 -1.15
N ASP A 410 18.91 15.10 -0.46
CA ASP A 410 18.14 14.70 0.72
C ASP A 410 16.68 15.15 0.66
N GLY A 411 15.86 14.59 1.56
CA GLY A 411 14.43 14.89 1.70
C GLY A 411 14.12 16.33 2.14
N ASN A 412 15.12 17.11 2.56
CA ASN A 412 14.98 18.54 2.84
C ASN A 412 15.27 19.41 1.61
N GLY A 413 15.44 18.78 0.45
CA GLY A 413 15.67 19.42 -0.83
C GLY A 413 17.07 19.99 -1.02
N GLY A 414 18.03 19.60 -0.19
CA GLY A 414 19.44 19.96 -0.36
C GLY A 414 20.11 19.14 -1.46
N LEU A 415 20.87 19.81 -2.33
CA LEU A 415 21.82 19.19 -3.25
C LEU A 415 23.24 19.32 -2.70
N TRP A 416 23.99 18.22 -2.75
CA TRP A 416 25.29 18.10 -2.08
C TRP A 416 26.35 17.51 -3.00
N LEU A 417 27.59 17.93 -2.77
CA LEU A 417 28.81 17.40 -3.36
C LEU A 417 29.72 16.86 -2.27
N LEU A 418 29.96 15.55 -2.29
CA LEU A 418 30.92 14.88 -1.43
C LEU A 418 32.22 14.65 -2.19
N ASN A 419 33.34 15.10 -1.64
CA ASN A 419 34.66 14.71 -2.15
C ASN A 419 35.07 13.34 -1.60
N THR A 420 35.33 12.35 -2.45
CA THR A 420 35.55 10.95 -2.06
C THR A 420 36.87 10.73 -1.30
N LYS A 421 37.87 11.58 -1.54
CA LYS A 421 39.21 11.52 -0.91
C LYS A 421 39.22 12.22 0.45
N THR A 422 38.69 13.43 0.53
CA THR A 422 38.72 14.25 1.76
C THR A 422 37.51 14.06 2.67
N GLN A 423 36.45 13.41 2.18
CA GLN A 423 35.15 13.21 2.86
C GLN A 423 34.46 14.53 3.26
N LYS A 424 34.80 15.63 2.58
CA LYS A 424 34.10 16.90 2.77
C LYS A 424 32.81 16.89 1.95
N ASN A 425 31.69 17.01 2.65
CA ASN A 425 30.36 17.17 2.05
C ASN A 425 30.00 18.66 1.99
N LYS A 426 29.63 19.17 0.82
CA LYS A 426 29.31 20.59 0.58
C LYS A 426 27.92 20.71 -0.03
N ARG A 427 27.04 21.50 0.60
CA ARG A 427 25.77 21.89 -0.01
C ARG A 427 26.01 22.88 -1.15
N ILE A 428 25.40 22.66 -2.31
CA ILE A 428 25.56 23.50 -3.50
C ILE A 428 24.27 24.15 -4.00
N ALA A 429 23.11 23.60 -3.66
CA ALA A 429 21.80 24.22 -3.95
C ALA A 429 20.73 23.78 -2.93
N ASP A 430 19.67 24.59 -2.84
CA ASP A 430 18.52 24.42 -1.97
C ASP A 430 17.24 24.34 -2.82
N ASP A 431 16.10 23.96 -2.21
CA ASP A 431 14.74 24.13 -2.74
C ASP A 431 14.26 23.13 -3.79
N SER A 432 14.77 21.89 -3.73
CA SER A 432 14.28 20.79 -4.58
C SER A 432 13.30 19.88 -3.84
N LEU A 433 12.03 19.83 -4.26
CA LEU A 433 11.04 18.91 -3.68
C LEU A 433 11.43 17.42 -3.81
N SER A 434 12.25 17.13 -4.81
CA SER A 434 12.86 15.83 -5.12
C SER A 434 13.70 16.05 -6.38
N LEU A 435 15.02 15.86 -6.35
CA LEU A 435 15.80 15.88 -7.59
C LEU A 435 15.58 14.57 -8.34
N GLN A 436 14.99 14.65 -9.53
CA GLN A 436 14.58 13.44 -10.25
C GLN A 436 15.72 12.79 -11.04
N LYS A 437 16.71 13.55 -11.52
CA LYS A 437 17.90 13.01 -12.19
C LYS A 437 19.07 14.00 -12.09
N ILE A 438 20.25 13.49 -11.74
CA ILE A 438 21.54 14.20 -11.68
C ILE A 438 22.47 13.48 -12.64
N VAL A 439 23.13 14.20 -13.55
CA VAL A 439 24.13 13.61 -14.45
C VAL A 439 25.40 14.46 -14.47
N TRP A 440 26.54 13.78 -14.52
CA TRP A 440 27.85 14.40 -14.67
C TRP A 440 28.18 14.62 -16.14
N SER A 441 28.88 15.72 -16.43
CA SER A 441 29.56 15.86 -17.72
C SER A 441 30.72 14.85 -17.83
N PRO A 442 31.11 14.45 -19.05
CA PRO A 442 32.20 13.49 -19.26
C PRO A 442 33.54 13.93 -18.64
N ASP A 443 33.78 15.24 -18.58
CA ASP A 443 34.99 15.85 -17.98
C ASP A 443 34.93 15.94 -16.44
N SER A 444 33.88 15.42 -15.79
CA SER A 444 33.64 15.46 -14.34
C SER A 444 33.52 16.86 -13.72
N LYS A 445 33.40 17.92 -14.52
CA LYS A 445 33.40 19.31 -14.02
C LYS A 445 32.02 19.92 -13.84
N ARG A 446 30.97 19.31 -14.39
CA ARG A 446 29.63 19.91 -14.43
C ARG A 446 28.56 18.91 -14.07
N LEU A 447 27.50 19.43 -13.48
CA LEU A 447 26.30 18.70 -13.12
C LEU A 447 25.09 19.30 -13.84
N ALA A 448 24.40 18.48 -14.63
CA ALA A 448 23.07 18.80 -15.12
C ALA A 448 22.03 18.10 -14.26
N ILE A 449 21.03 18.86 -13.81
CA ILE A 449 20.09 18.44 -12.77
C ILE A 449 18.67 18.77 -13.21
N THR A 450 17.74 17.82 -13.02
CA THR A 450 16.30 18.09 -13.09
C THR A 450 15.84 18.70 -11.77
N HIS A 451 15.54 20.00 -11.78
CA HIS A 451 15.19 20.79 -10.59
C HIS A 451 13.68 21.06 -10.52
N ASN A 452 13.04 20.65 -9.42
CA ASN A 452 11.61 20.86 -9.14
C ASN A 452 11.42 21.94 -8.06
N THR A 453 10.62 22.98 -8.33
CA THR A 453 10.25 24.00 -7.34
C THR A 453 8.87 23.72 -6.72
N MET A 454 8.65 24.16 -5.47
CA MET A 454 7.38 23.99 -4.74
C MET A 454 6.18 24.72 -5.36
N VAL A 455 6.42 25.74 -6.18
CA VAL A 455 5.37 26.69 -6.58
C VAL A 455 4.84 26.40 -7.98
N ASP A 456 5.69 25.94 -8.91
CA ASP A 456 5.36 25.97 -10.34
C ASP A 456 5.04 24.58 -10.92
N PHE A 457 5.28 23.48 -10.17
CA PHE A 457 5.09 22.08 -10.61
C PHE A 457 5.68 21.76 -12.01
N ARG A 458 6.69 22.50 -12.43
CA ARG A 458 7.33 22.39 -13.76
C ARG A 458 8.83 22.20 -13.60
N PRO A 459 9.37 20.97 -13.77
CA PRO A 459 10.80 20.74 -13.71
C PRO A 459 11.56 21.60 -14.70
N ARG A 460 12.75 22.04 -14.29
CA ARG A 460 13.68 22.81 -15.12
C ARG A 460 15.06 22.18 -15.08
N LEU A 461 15.81 22.34 -16.15
CA LEU A 461 17.21 21.93 -16.16
C LEU A 461 18.09 23.01 -15.52
N PHE A 462 18.93 22.58 -14.61
CA PHE A 462 19.88 23.41 -13.90
C PHE A 462 21.29 22.86 -14.13
N LEU A 463 22.23 23.73 -14.49
CA LEU A 463 23.64 23.39 -14.69
C LEU A 463 24.49 24.05 -13.61
N TYR A 464 25.38 23.27 -13.01
CA TYR A 464 26.35 23.72 -12.01
C TYR A 464 27.76 23.30 -12.40
N ASP A 465 28.71 24.24 -12.35
CA ASP A 465 30.14 24.00 -12.61
C ASP A 465 30.91 23.96 -11.29
N ILE A 466 31.60 22.85 -11.02
CA ILE A 466 32.17 22.59 -9.69
C ILE A 466 33.41 23.41 -9.40
N ASP A 467 34.18 23.75 -10.43
CA ASP A 467 35.45 24.49 -10.32
C ASP A 467 35.20 25.97 -10.02
N SER A 468 34.29 26.59 -10.79
CA SER A 468 33.97 28.02 -10.68
C SER A 468 32.83 28.31 -9.70
N GLY A 469 31.98 27.32 -9.40
CA GLY A 469 30.72 27.51 -8.68
C GLY A 469 29.65 28.26 -9.49
N LYS A 470 29.87 28.46 -10.80
CA LYS A 470 28.90 29.11 -11.68
C LYS A 470 27.71 28.19 -11.92
N GLN A 471 26.52 28.78 -11.94
CA GLN A 471 25.27 28.04 -12.12
C GLN A 471 24.26 28.82 -12.97
N ALA A 472 23.43 28.10 -13.72
CA ALA A 472 22.37 28.69 -14.53
C ALA A 472 21.24 27.67 -14.78
N TYR A 473 20.01 28.18 -14.92
CA TYR A 473 18.94 27.38 -15.52
C TYR A 473 19.11 27.33 -17.04
N LEU A 474 19.06 26.12 -17.58
CA LEU A 474 19.16 25.84 -19.01
C LEU A 474 17.80 25.90 -19.72
N THR A 475 16.71 25.87 -18.97
CA THR A 475 15.34 25.99 -19.49
C THR A 475 14.52 27.03 -18.71
N SER A 476 13.53 27.62 -19.39
CA SER A 476 12.50 28.45 -18.75
C SER A 476 11.55 27.61 -17.90
N ASP A 477 10.71 28.27 -17.12
CA ASP A 477 9.54 27.73 -16.40
C ASP A 477 8.28 27.60 -17.28
N ASN A 478 8.33 28.01 -18.56
CA ASN A 478 7.21 27.86 -19.49
C ASN A 478 6.84 26.40 -19.79
N TYR A 479 7.81 25.47 -19.74
CA TYR A 479 7.62 24.06 -20.08
C TYR A 479 8.39 23.17 -19.11
N GLU A 480 7.87 21.97 -18.87
CA GLU A 480 8.55 20.94 -18.09
C GLU A 480 9.74 20.41 -18.90
N ALA A 481 10.93 20.40 -18.30
CA ALA A 481 12.15 19.87 -18.91
C ALA A 481 12.96 19.08 -17.88
N GLY A 482 13.38 17.88 -18.24
CA GLY A 482 14.07 16.96 -17.34
C GLY A 482 14.84 15.89 -18.09
N THR A 483 15.38 14.94 -17.33
CA THR A 483 16.14 13.80 -17.85
C THR A 483 17.33 14.20 -18.75
N PRO A 484 18.26 15.02 -18.24
CA PRO A 484 19.43 15.44 -19.01
C PRO A 484 20.39 14.27 -19.30
N ALA A 485 21.08 14.30 -20.45
CA ALA A 485 22.25 13.47 -20.74
C ALA A 485 23.26 14.25 -21.61
N PHE A 486 24.53 14.26 -21.23
CA PHE A 486 25.57 14.92 -22.01
C PHE A 486 25.98 14.07 -23.21
N SER A 487 26.35 14.71 -24.33
CA SER A 487 27.10 14.04 -25.39
C SER A 487 28.50 13.67 -24.92
N ARG A 488 29.13 12.69 -25.57
CA ARG A 488 30.45 12.17 -25.16
C ARG A 488 31.57 13.21 -25.25
N ASP A 489 31.48 14.11 -26.22
CA ASP A 489 32.36 15.27 -26.40
C ASP A 489 32.00 16.46 -25.49
N GLY A 490 30.89 16.36 -24.75
CA GLY A 490 30.34 17.37 -23.85
C GLY A 490 29.94 18.70 -24.52
N THR A 491 29.80 18.74 -25.84
CA THR A 491 29.36 19.95 -26.57
C THR A 491 27.83 20.10 -26.57
N TRP A 492 27.09 19.02 -26.32
CA TRP A 492 25.62 18.99 -26.28
C TRP A 492 25.09 18.44 -24.95
N LEU A 493 23.91 18.94 -24.55
CA LEU A 493 23.07 18.34 -23.51
C LEU A 493 21.72 17.96 -24.11
N TYR A 494 21.44 16.67 -24.19
CA TYR A 494 20.15 16.13 -24.60
C TYR A 494 19.19 16.08 -23.41
N PHE A 495 17.89 16.29 -23.64
CA PHE A 495 16.89 16.25 -22.58
C PHE A 495 15.47 16.01 -23.12
N LEU A 496 14.57 15.58 -22.23
CA LEU A 496 13.15 15.44 -22.49
C LEU A 496 12.40 16.71 -22.10
N SER A 497 11.39 17.11 -22.89
CA SER A 497 10.54 18.24 -22.53
C SER A 497 9.10 18.10 -23.02
N ASN A 498 8.14 18.43 -22.14
CA ASN A 498 6.71 18.41 -22.45
C ASN A 498 6.30 19.72 -23.16
N ARG A 499 6.70 19.86 -24.42
CA ARG A 499 6.45 21.05 -25.27
C ARG A 499 5.48 20.79 -26.41
N HIS A 500 5.15 19.53 -26.65
CA HIS A 500 4.22 19.16 -27.70
C HIS A 500 2.77 19.32 -27.21
N PHE A 501 2.03 20.23 -27.84
CA PHE A 501 0.61 20.47 -27.54
C PHE A 501 -0.23 20.19 -28.79
N ALA A 502 -0.26 18.93 -29.23
CA ALA A 502 -1.22 18.46 -30.23
C ALA A 502 -2.45 17.89 -29.53
N ASN A 503 -3.61 18.50 -29.77
CA ASN A 503 -4.86 18.01 -29.24
C ASN A 503 -5.25 16.71 -29.96
N SER A 504 -5.38 15.62 -29.22
CA SER A 504 -5.82 14.32 -29.74
C SER A 504 -7.31 14.32 -30.10
N SER A 505 -8.08 15.22 -29.49
CA SER A 505 -9.53 15.29 -29.65
C SER A 505 -9.92 16.16 -30.86
N ALA A 506 -10.77 15.63 -31.75
CA ALA A 506 -11.28 16.36 -32.91
C ALA A 506 -12.11 17.61 -32.57
N SER A 507 -12.59 17.72 -31.33
CA SER A 507 -13.38 18.83 -30.80
C SER A 507 -13.07 19.02 -29.32
N VAL A 508 -13.06 20.26 -28.86
CA VAL A 508 -13.03 20.57 -27.42
C VAL A 508 -14.36 20.26 -26.72
N TRP A 509 -15.42 20.10 -27.51
CA TRP A 509 -16.74 19.68 -27.07
C TRP A 509 -17.02 18.27 -27.60
N THR A 510 -16.57 17.25 -26.87
CA THR A 510 -16.90 15.83 -27.14
C THR A 510 -18.22 15.45 -26.46
N ASP A 511 -18.76 14.26 -26.73
CA ASP A 511 -20.03 13.78 -26.15
C ASP A 511 -20.06 13.80 -24.61
N ARG A 512 -18.89 13.76 -23.97
CA ARG A 512 -18.69 13.85 -22.52
C ARG A 512 -17.71 14.96 -22.10
N ASP A 513 -17.38 15.88 -23.01
CA ASP A 513 -16.68 17.14 -22.71
C ASP A 513 -15.50 17.01 -21.72
N PHE A 514 -14.61 16.06 -21.99
CA PHE A 514 -13.38 15.85 -21.20
C PHE A 514 -12.37 17.00 -21.36
N GLY A 515 -12.61 17.90 -22.31
CA GLY A 515 -11.68 18.94 -22.71
C GLY A 515 -10.68 18.43 -23.75
N PRO A 516 -9.77 19.30 -24.21
CA PRO A 516 -8.65 18.88 -25.03
C PRO A 516 -7.75 17.95 -24.23
N GLU A 517 -7.34 16.87 -24.88
CA GLU A 517 -6.37 15.93 -24.34
C GLU A 517 -5.10 16.04 -25.18
N PHE A 518 -3.97 16.20 -24.49
CA PHE A 518 -2.65 16.26 -25.11
C PHE A 518 -1.95 14.96 -24.76
N ILE A 519 -2.16 13.94 -25.59
CA ILE A 519 -1.37 12.70 -25.54
C ILE A 519 -0.01 12.97 -26.19
N ASP A 520 0.99 12.17 -25.86
CA ASP A 520 2.32 12.25 -26.47
C ASP A 520 2.97 13.64 -26.37
N ARG A 521 3.03 14.22 -25.15
CA ARG A 521 3.54 15.57 -24.90
C ARG A 521 5.07 15.71 -25.01
N THR A 522 5.79 14.60 -24.89
CA THR A 522 7.24 14.59 -24.71
C THR A 522 7.96 14.58 -26.05
N GLU A 523 8.88 15.53 -26.23
CA GLU A 523 9.82 15.57 -27.35
C GLU A 523 11.26 15.58 -26.81
N VAL A 524 12.21 15.18 -27.65
CA VAL A 524 13.64 15.22 -27.32
C VAL A 524 14.27 16.50 -27.87
N TYR A 525 15.05 17.17 -27.03
CA TYR A 525 15.76 18.39 -27.37
C TYR A 525 17.26 18.23 -27.09
N ALA A 526 18.07 19.01 -27.77
CA ALA A 526 19.51 19.13 -27.57
C ALA A 526 19.88 20.60 -27.36
N LEU A 527 20.64 20.91 -26.31
CA LEU A 527 21.14 22.24 -26.03
C LEU A 527 22.64 22.29 -26.31
N ALA A 528 23.07 23.20 -27.18
CA ALA A 528 24.48 23.41 -27.45
C ALA A 528 25.13 24.13 -26.26
N LEU A 529 26.16 23.51 -25.68
CA LEU A 529 26.92 24.05 -24.54
C LEU A 529 28.10 24.92 -24.99
N THR A 530 28.72 24.64 -26.13
CA THR A 530 29.89 25.36 -26.68
C THR A 530 29.52 26.07 -27.99
N GLU A 531 30.15 27.19 -28.37
CA GLU A 531 29.81 27.95 -29.59
C GLU A 531 30.00 27.15 -30.87
N GLU A 532 30.94 26.21 -30.85
CA GLU A 532 31.39 25.38 -31.97
C GLU A 532 30.54 24.11 -32.18
N ALA A 533 29.51 23.89 -31.34
CA ALA A 533 28.69 22.67 -31.42
C ALA A 533 27.91 22.58 -32.75
N GLU A 534 28.16 21.52 -33.52
CA GLU A 534 27.42 21.20 -34.75
C GLU A 534 26.26 20.24 -34.43
N PHE A 535 25.05 20.56 -34.90
CA PHE A 535 23.87 19.76 -34.59
C PHE A 535 23.85 18.47 -35.42
N PRO A 536 23.93 17.26 -34.81
CA PRO A 536 24.15 16.02 -35.57
C PRO A 536 23.06 15.67 -36.59
N PHE A 537 21.85 16.20 -36.38
CA PHE A 537 20.69 15.95 -37.24
C PHE A 537 20.50 17.00 -38.35
N ALA A 538 21.39 17.99 -38.44
CA ALA A 538 21.31 19.01 -39.48
C ALA A 538 21.56 18.41 -40.87
N ILE A 539 20.69 18.73 -41.83
CA ILE A 539 20.88 18.27 -43.22
C ILE A 539 22.16 18.90 -43.78
N PRO A 540 23.11 18.11 -44.32
CA PRO A 540 24.33 18.64 -44.90
C PRO A 540 24.04 19.61 -46.05
N THR A 541 24.84 20.66 -46.14
CA THR A 541 24.77 21.68 -47.20
C THR A 541 26.09 21.73 -47.97
N GLU A 542 26.16 22.53 -49.04
CA GLU A 542 27.39 22.79 -49.78
C GLU A 542 28.50 23.46 -48.92
N LEU A 543 28.15 23.95 -47.73
CA LEU A 543 29.06 24.57 -46.76
C LEU A 543 29.49 23.61 -45.64
N SER A 544 28.89 22.43 -45.55
CA SER A 544 29.29 21.42 -44.57
C SER A 544 30.70 20.92 -44.87
N ALA A 545 31.57 20.84 -43.85
CA ALA A 545 32.88 20.26 -44.01
C ALA A 545 32.75 18.80 -44.49
N PRO A 546 33.58 18.35 -45.45
CA PRO A 546 33.60 16.94 -45.83
C PRO A 546 33.97 16.11 -44.59
N LYS A 547 33.11 15.15 -44.21
CA LYS A 547 33.46 14.15 -43.19
C LYS A 547 34.72 13.43 -43.68
N PRO A 548 35.78 13.28 -42.85
CA PRO A 548 36.92 12.47 -43.23
C PRO A 548 36.43 11.06 -43.59
N GLU A 549 36.83 10.54 -44.75
CA GLU A 549 36.63 9.13 -45.07
C GLU A 549 37.38 8.30 -44.01
N GLN A 550 36.67 7.38 -43.35
CA GLN A 550 37.28 6.36 -42.50
C GLN A 550 38.07 5.40 -43.40
N ASP A 551 39.31 5.76 -43.73
CA ASP A 551 40.31 4.79 -44.15
C ASP A 551 40.81 4.05 -42.91
N GLU A 552 40.78 2.71 -42.97
CA GLU A 552 41.46 1.82 -42.02
C GLU A 552 42.96 2.16 -41.97
N VAL A 553 43.36 3.02 -41.02
CA VAL A 553 44.77 3.21 -40.69
C VAL A 553 45.06 2.34 -39.47
N ALA A 554 45.99 1.40 -39.68
CA ALA A 554 46.49 0.48 -38.67
C ALA A 554 46.96 1.19 -37.39
N GLU A 555 46.70 0.54 -36.26
CA GLU A 555 47.20 0.86 -34.93
C GLU A 555 48.72 1.13 -34.94
N ASP A 556 49.10 2.34 -34.54
CA ASP A 556 50.38 2.60 -33.88
C ASP A 556 50.06 3.26 -32.52
N GLU A 557 50.63 2.68 -31.47
CA GLU A 557 50.50 3.09 -30.06
C GLU A 557 51.19 4.45 -29.80
N ASP A 558 50.71 5.11 -28.74
CA ASP A 558 51.32 6.25 -28.02
C ASP A 558 51.23 7.65 -28.66
N GLU A 559 50.09 8.34 -28.43
CA GLU A 559 50.04 9.68 -27.84
C GLU A 559 48.59 10.03 -27.47
N LYS A 560 48.24 10.02 -26.17
CA LYS A 560 46.99 10.63 -25.67
C LYS A 560 47.07 12.14 -25.89
N ALA A 561 46.49 12.62 -26.98
CA ALA A 561 46.19 14.04 -27.13
C ALA A 561 45.19 14.44 -26.03
N ASP A 562 45.52 15.47 -25.24
CA ASP A 562 44.58 16.07 -24.28
C ASP A 562 43.30 16.48 -25.03
N GLU A 563 42.16 15.87 -24.69
CA GLU A 563 40.85 16.30 -25.19
C GLU A 563 40.66 17.79 -24.82
N PRO A 564 40.22 18.64 -25.77
CA PRO A 564 40.10 20.07 -25.52
C PRO A 564 39.10 20.34 -24.39
N ALA A 565 39.49 21.19 -23.44
CA ALA A 565 38.63 21.56 -22.33
C ALA A 565 37.33 22.19 -22.84
N ILE A 566 36.18 21.60 -22.49
CA ILE A 566 34.86 22.12 -22.85
C ILE A 566 34.69 23.51 -22.23
N VAL A 567 34.41 24.53 -23.05
CA VAL A 567 34.13 25.89 -22.57
C VAL A 567 32.65 26.19 -22.77
N VAL A 568 31.88 26.19 -21.67
CA VAL A 568 30.45 26.49 -21.74
C VAL A 568 30.23 27.95 -22.11
N ALA A 569 29.50 28.18 -23.19
CA ALA A 569 29.01 29.47 -23.63
C ALA A 569 27.81 29.91 -22.76
N TRP A 570 28.10 30.31 -21.52
CA TRP A 570 27.07 30.62 -20.51
C TRP A 570 26.06 31.70 -20.93
N ASP A 571 26.49 32.64 -21.76
CA ASP A 571 25.64 33.72 -22.23
C ASP A 571 24.71 33.21 -23.33
N GLY A 572 23.40 33.34 -23.11
CA GLY A 572 22.40 33.00 -24.12
C GLY A 572 22.11 31.50 -24.32
N LEU A 573 22.49 30.62 -23.39
CA LEU A 573 22.24 29.15 -23.47
C LEU A 573 20.80 28.77 -23.87
N LEU A 574 19.80 29.52 -23.39
CA LEU A 574 18.38 29.32 -23.74
C LEU A 574 18.08 29.48 -25.25
N ASN A 575 18.87 30.27 -25.96
CA ASN A 575 18.70 30.51 -27.40
C ASN A 575 19.38 29.43 -28.26
N ARG A 576 19.91 28.36 -27.64
CA ARG A 576 20.74 27.33 -28.26
C ARG A 576 20.11 25.94 -28.19
N ILE A 577 18.79 25.89 -28.05
CA ILE A 577 18.01 24.65 -27.98
C ILE A 577 17.56 24.26 -29.39
N TRP A 578 17.79 22.99 -29.73
CA TRP A 578 17.43 22.36 -30.98
C TRP A 578 16.52 21.17 -30.72
N GLN A 579 15.55 20.95 -31.59
CA GLN A 579 14.66 19.79 -31.51
C GLN A 579 15.29 18.61 -32.26
N VAL A 580 15.42 17.47 -31.60
CA VAL A 580 15.81 16.21 -32.23
C VAL A 580 14.66 15.74 -33.13
N PRO A 581 14.90 15.22 -34.35
CA PRO A 581 13.87 14.79 -35.29
C PRO A 581 13.22 13.44 -34.89
N LEU A 582 12.85 13.31 -33.62
CA LEU A 582 12.06 12.21 -33.09
C LEU A 582 10.60 12.70 -32.92
N PRO A 583 9.60 11.96 -33.42
CA PRO A 583 8.19 12.30 -33.19
C PRO A 583 7.87 12.47 -31.70
N ALA A 584 6.89 13.30 -31.37
CA ALA A 584 6.42 13.41 -30.01
C ALA A 584 5.84 12.07 -29.53
N GLY A 585 6.05 11.78 -28.25
CA GLY A 585 5.67 10.52 -27.61
C GLY A 585 5.50 10.69 -26.11
N ASN A 586 5.47 9.58 -25.38
CA ASN A 586 5.52 9.59 -23.92
C ASN A 586 6.83 8.97 -23.47
N TYR A 587 7.86 9.82 -23.44
CA TYR A 587 9.22 9.41 -23.10
C TYR A 587 9.51 9.65 -21.63
N THR A 588 10.12 8.67 -20.96
CA THR A 588 10.36 8.70 -19.51
C THR A 588 11.83 8.75 -19.14
N ASP A 589 12.72 8.22 -19.99
CA ASP A 589 14.16 8.27 -19.79
C ASP A 589 14.91 8.43 -21.13
N LEU A 590 16.15 8.92 -21.09
CA LEU A 590 17.05 9.01 -22.24
C LEU A 590 18.52 8.80 -21.85
N LEU A 591 19.28 8.21 -22.78
CA LEU A 591 20.73 8.01 -22.70
C LEU A 591 21.36 8.33 -24.06
N VAL A 592 22.62 8.80 -24.06
CA VAL A 592 23.35 9.16 -25.28
C VAL A 592 24.77 8.60 -25.21
N ASN A 593 25.22 7.95 -26.27
CA ASN A 593 26.63 7.61 -26.49
C ASN A 593 27.19 8.36 -27.71
N GLU A 594 28.35 7.96 -28.24
CA GLU A 594 29.04 8.67 -29.34
C GLU A 594 28.18 8.79 -30.62
N GLY A 595 27.34 7.79 -30.92
CA GLY A 595 26.60 7.73 -32.18
C GLY A 595 25.09 7.50 -32.05
N LEU A 596 24.59 7.20 -30.86
CA LEU A 596 23.21 6.76 -30.63
C LEU A 596 22.55 7.50 -29.47
N LEU A 597 21.27 7.79 -29.67
CA LEU A 597 20.33 8.27 -28.65
C LEU A 597 19.34 7.14 -28.34
N TYR A 598 19.30 6.71 -27.08
CA TYR A 598 18.30 5.77 -26.56
C TYR A 598 17.22 6.54 -25.80
N VAL A 599 15.97 6.15 -26.01
CA VAL A 599 14.83 6.79 -25.35
C VAL A 599 13.87 5.71 -24.85
N GLN A 600 13.52 5.76 -23.56
CA GLN A 600 12.47 4.93 -22.98
C GLN A 600 11.10 5.53 -23.31
N SER A 601 10.20 4.74 -23.87
CA SER A 601 8.86 5.13 -24.28
C SER A 601 7.82 4.29 -23.56
N VAL A 602 6.75 4.91 -23.06
CA VAL A 602 5.59 4.24 -22.47
C VAL A 602 4.36 4.59 -23.30
N PRO A 603 3.94 3.74 -24.26
CA PRO A 603 2.83 4.06 -25.15
C PRO A 603 1.54 4.39 -24.39
N ASN A 604 0.78 5.36 -24.89
CA ASN A 604 -0.53 5.74 -24.34
C ASN A 604 -1.61 4.73 -24.77
N ALA A 605 -1.60 3.52 -24.20
CA ALA A 605 -2.62 2.50 -24.41
C ALA A 605 -2.82 1.64 -23.14
N PRO A 606 -4.02 1.06 -22.94
CA PRO A 606 -4.25 0.08 -21.88
C PRO A 606 -3.25 -1.08 -21.99
N ASP A 607 -2.69 -1.51 -20.86
CA ASP A 607 -1.70 -2.61 -20.77
C ASP A 607 -0.42 -2.40 -21.59
N ALA A 608 -0.14 -1.17 -22.03
CA ALA A 608 1.08 -0.85 -22.78
C ALA A 608 2.33 -1.13 -21.94
N LYS A 609 3.27 -1.84 -22.56
CA LYS A 609 4.58 -2.13 -21.97
C LYS A 609 5.56 -1.04 -22.36
N SER A 610 6.43 -0.65 -21.43
CA SER A 610 7.52 0.28 -21.74
C SER A 610 8.51 -0.36 -22.72
N GLU A 611 9.05 0.43 -23.63
CA GLU A 611 10.02 0.01 -24.66
C GLU A 611 11.21 0.98 -24.73
N ILE A 612 12.31 0.53 -25.32
CA ILE A 612 13.45 1.37 -25.70
C ILE A 612 13.40 1.59 -27.21
N LYS A 613 13.51 2.85 -27.62
CA LYS A 613 13.80 3.24 -29.01
C LYS A 613 15.21 3.75 -29.12
N VAL A 614 15.84 3.51 -30.26
CA VAL A 614 17.19 3.98 -30.57
C VAL A 614 17.19 4.80 -31.84
N LEU A 615 17.96 5.89 -31.85
CA LEU A 615 18.09 6.82 -32.98
C LEU A 615 19.57 7.12 -33.23
N LYS A 616 20.00 7.03 -34.50
CA LYS A 616 21.36 7.42 -34.91
C LYS A 616 21.53 8.93 -34.87
N LEU A 617 22.66 9.41 -34.36
CA LEU A 617 23.03 10.83 -34.33
C LEU A 617 23.53 11.29 -35.72
N GLU A 618 22.66 11.20 -36.72
CA GLU A 618 22.97 11.58 -38.09
C GLU A 618 21.77 12.23 -38.79
N PRO A 619 21.99 12.94 -39.91
CA PRO A 619 20.91 13.59 -40.64
C PRO A 619 19.88 12.57 -41.17
N LEU A 620 18.59 12.88 -41.04
CA LEU A 620 17.48 12.05 -41.52
C LEU A 620 17.38 10.66 -40.85
N ALA A 621 17.97 10.45 -39.68
CA ALA A 621 17.81 9.20 -38.93
C ALA A 621 16.34 8.95 -38.54
N GLU A 622 15.91 7.70 -38.62
CA GLU A 622 14.62 7.22 -38.12
C GLU A 622 14.85 6.38 -36.86
N ALA A 623 13.92 6.47 -35.90
CA ALA A 623 14.02 5.70 -34.67
C ALA A 623 13.61 4.24 -34.90
N ALA A 624 14.40 3.31 -34.38
CA ALA A 624 14.12 1.88 -34.40
C ALA A 624 13.71 1.39 -33.00
N ALA A 625 12.88 0.36 -32.95
CA ALA A 625 12.62 -0.35 -31.70
C ALA A 625 13.86 -1.17 -31.32
N PHE A 626 14.26 -1.09 -30.04
CA PHE A 626 15.42 -1.80 -29.53
C PHE A 626 14.98 -3.01 -28.69
N THR A 627 14.20 -2.80 -27.62
CA THR A 627 13.64 -3.88 -26.79
C THR A 627 12.40 -3.41 -26.02
N ASP A 628 11.64 -4.35 -25.46
CA ASP A 628 10.37 -4.11 -24.77
C ASP A 628 10.38 -4.57 -23.29
N ASN A 629 9.27 -4.34 -22.58
CA ASN A 629 9.08 -4.68 -21.16
C ASN A 629 10.12 -4.05 -20.21
N VAL A 630 10.59 -2.84 -20.50
CA VAL A 630 11.71 -2.22 -19.77
C VAL A 630 11.26 -1.53 -18.49
N ILE A 631 11.93 -1.83 -17.38
CA ILE A 631 11.77 -1.14 -16.09
C ILE A 631 12.75 0.04 -16.01
N SER A 632 14.03 -0.20 -16.31
CA SER A 632 15.07 0.83 -16.31
C SER A 632 16.20 0.51 -17.27
N MET A 633 16.97 1.54 -17.64
CA MET A 633 18.20 1.41 -18.41
C MET A 633 19.35 2.21 -17.79
N GLY A 634 20.58 1.86 -18.14
CA GLY A 634 21.78 2.61 -17.74
C GLY A 634 22.89 2.45 -18.78
N LEU A 635 23.80 3.42 -18.88
CA LEU A 635 24.93 3.40 -19.80
C LEU A 635 26.24 3.27 -19.01
N SER A 636 27.24 2.57 -19.54
CA SER A 636 28.61 2.60 -19.00
C SER A 636 29.26 3.98 -19.19
N ASP A 637 30.28 4.28 -18.38
CA ASP A 637 30.98 5.58 -18.41
C ASP A 637 31.60 5.86 -19.80
N ASN A 638 32.10 4.84 -20.49
CA ASN A 638 32.65 4.92 -21.83
C ASN A 638 31.59 4.94 -22.95
N GLY A 639 30.32 4.63 -22.66
CA GLY A 639 29.23 4.62 -23.62
C GLY A 639 29.11 3.37 -24.50
N GLU A 640 29.93 2.34 -24.28
CA GLU A 640 29.99 1.13 -25.11
C GLU A 640 29.00 0.03 -24.67
N LYS A 641 28.48 0.09 -23.44
CA LYS A 641 27.59 -0.93 -22.87
C LYS A 641 26.31 -0.30 -22.34
N LEU A 642 25.21 -1.02 -22.52
CA LEU A 642 23.89 -0.65 -22.05
C LEU A 642 23.37 -1.73 -21.07
N PHE A 643 23.02 -1.29 -19.87
CA PHE A 643 22.25 -2.09 -18.92
C PHE A 643 20.76 -1.96 -19.20
N VAL A 644 20.05 -3.09 -19.21
CA VAL A 644 18.60 -3.15 -19.39
C VAL A 644 18.00 -4.06 -18.31
N TRP A 645 17.08 -3.50 -17.52
CA TRP A 645 16.25 -4.24 -16.57
C TRP A 645 14.86 -4.42 -17.17
N ARG A 646 14.42 -5.67 -17.39
CA ARG A 646 13.11 -6.02 -17.96
C ARG A 646 12.20 -6.69 -16.94
N GLN A 647 10.90 -6.43 -17.07
CA GLN A 647 9.86 -7.16 -16.35
C GLN A 647 9.58 -8.49 -17.07
N SER A 648 9.50 -9.58 -16.31
CA SER A 648 8.99 -10.87 -16.79
C SER A 648 7.74 -11.30 -15.99
N ALA A 649 7.18 -12.47 -16.32
CA ALA A 649 6.02 -13.03 -15.62
C ALA A 649 6.34 -13.52 -14.20
N GLU A 650 7.59 -13.90 -13.91
CA GLU A 650 7.99 -14.47 -12.61
C GLU A 650 8.94 -13.52 -11.86
N LEU A 651 10.17 -13.39 -12.34
CA LEU A 651 11.21 -12.55 -11.75
C LEU A 651 11.77 -11.56 -12.79
N PRO A 652 12.25 -10.39 -12.36
CA PRO A 652 12.88 -9.44 -13.27
C PRO A 652 14.13 -10.01 -13.96
N GLU A 653 14.32 -9.65 -15.23
CA GLU A 653 15.48 -10.02 -16.04
C GLU A 653 16.46 -8.85 -16.11
N LEU A 654 17.76 -9.13 -15.96
CA LEU A 654 18.83 -8.12 -15.94
C LEU A 654 19.87 -8.42 -17.02
N TYR A 655 20.14 -7.45 -17.90
CA TYR A 655 21.05 -7.62 -19.02
C TYR A 655 22.10 -6.51 -19.10
N ILE A 656 23.32 -6.86 -19.53
CA ILE A 656 24.34 -5.92 -20.00
C ILE A 656 24.63 -6.28 -21.46
N VAL A 657 24.25 -5.40 -22.39
CA VAL A 657 24.37 -5.58 -23.84
C VAL A 657 25.32 -4.54 -24.44
N PRO A 658 25.88 -4.77 -25.63
CA PRO A 658 26.54 -3.71 -26.39
C PRO A 658 25.59 -2.53 -26.61
N ALA A 659 26.09 -1.31 -26.47
CA ALA A 659 25.34 -0.09 -26.74
C ALA A 659 25.34 0.22 -28.25
N GLU A 660 24.67 -0.65 -29.02
CA GLU A 660 24.50 -0.57 -30.47
C GLU A 660 23.04 -0.28 -30.89
N ASP A 661 22.78 -0.18 -32.20
CA ASP A 661 21.44 0.11 -32.75
C ASP A 661 20.50 -1.11 -32.80
N VAL A 662 21.01 -2.31 -32.48
CA VAL A 662 20.25 -3.57 -32.50
C VAL A 662 20.42 -4.31 -31.18
N PHE A 663 19.30 -4.71 -30.57
CA PHE A 663 19.33 -5.53 -29.36
C PHE A 663 19.72 -6.97 -29.71
N PRO A 664 20.66 -7.60 -28.97
CA PRO A 664 21.13 -8.96 -29.30
C PRO A 664 20.01 -10.01 -29.27
N GLU A 665 19.97 -10.90 -30.27
CA GLU A 665 19.04 -12.03 -30.31
C GLU A 665 19.42 -13.13 -29.30
N ASP A 666 20.72 -13.39 -29.12
CA ASP A 666 21.25 -14.34 -28.14
C ASP A 666 21.73 -13.61 -26.88
N LEU A 667 20.94 -13.69 -25.81
CA LEU A 667 21.22 -13.03 -24.53
C LEU A 667 22.01 -13.91 -23.55
N SER A 668 22.43 -15.11 -23.95
CA SER A 668 23.11 -16.05 -23.04
C SER A 668 24.40 -15.49 -22.45
N LYS A 669 25.11 -14.64 -23.20
CA LYS A 669 26.33 -13.95 -22.76
C LYS A 669 26.10 -12.57 -22.13
N ASN A 670 24.86 -12.08 -22.17
CA ASN A 670 24.48 -10.74 -21.72
C ASN A 670 23.65 -10.78 -20.43
N THR A 671 23.24 -11.96 -19.98
CA THR A 671 22.41 -12.15 -18.79
C THR A 671 23.26 -11.99 -17.53
N VAL A 672 22.88 -11.05 -16.66
CA VAL A 672 23.54 -10.84 -15.38
C VAL A 672 23.29 -12.05 -14.49
N GLN A 673 24.38 -12.67 -14.00
CA GLN A 673 24.32 -13.88 -13.20
C GLN A 673 23.96 -13.56 -11.74
N VAL A 674 22.67 -13.55 -11.45
CA VAL A 674 22.09 -13.37 -10.11
C VAL A 674 21.57 -14.67 -9.50
N ASP A 675 21.58 -15.75 -10.27
CA ASP A 675 21.15 -17.07 -9.84
C ASP A 675 21.96 -17.55 -8.64
N GLY A 676 21.25 -18.06 -7.62
CA GLY A 676 21.87 -18.52 -6.38
C GLY A 676 22.26 -17.40 -5.42
N TRP A 677 21.93 -16.13 -5.71
CA TRP A 677 22.01 -15.09 -4.67
C TRP A 677 20.99 -15.40 -3.58
N GLN A 678 21.49 -15.71 -2.40
CA GLN A 678 20.70 -15.96 -1.21
C GLN A 678 21.40 -15.35 -0.01
N PHE A 679 20.62 -14.95 0.99
CA PHE A 679 21.17 -14.50 2.25
C PHE A 679 20.20 -14.83 3.37
N SER A 680 20.76 -14.96 4.57
CA SER A 680 19.96 -15.09 5.77
C SER A 680 19.61 -13.74 6.37
N ILE A 681 18.49 -13.72 7.09
CA ILE A 681 18.03 -12.62 7.91
C ILE A 681 17.86 -13.10 9.36
N ASP A 682 18.15 -12.23 10.31
CA ASP A 682 17.71 -12.37 11.70
C ASP A 682 16.43 -11.52 11.85
N PRO A 683 15.24 -12.15 12.00
CA PRO A 683 13.98 -11.42 12.05
C PRO A 683 13.91 -10.39 13.19
N ARG A 684 14.59 -10.62 14.32
CA ARG A 684 14.55 -9.66 15.44
C ARG A 684 15.28 -8.38 15.09
N LEU A 685 16.46 -8.51 14.49
CA LEU A 685 17.27 -7.37 14.07
C LEU A 685 16.60 -6.64 12.90
N GLU A 686 16.01 -7.38 11.97
CA GLU A 686 15.25 -6.79 10.85
C GLU A 686 14.02 -6.01 11.35
N TRP A 687 13.26 -6.56 12.30
CA TRP A 687 12.08 -5.87 12.86
C TRP A 687 12.43 -4.65 13.71
N GLU A 688 13.55 -4.68 14.45
CA GLU A 688 14.06 -3.48 15.15
C GLU A 688 14.49 -2.40 14.14
N GLN A 689 15.11 -2.79 13.03
CA GLN A 689 15.43 -1.89 11.92
C GLN A 689 14.16 -1.32 11.26
N PHE A 690 13.13 -2.14 10.99
CA PHE A 690 11.84 -1.67 10.47
C PHE A 690 11.15 -0.67 11.40
N PHE A 691 11.19 -0.91 12.71
CA PHE A 691 10.68 0.05 13.71
C PHE A 691 11.40 1.39 13.61
N HIS A 692 12.73 1.36 13.53
CA HIS A 692 13.57 2.55 13.42
C HIS A 692 13.32 3.30 12.10
N ASP A 693 13.22 2.60 10.97
CA ASP A 693 12.88 3.17 9.67
C ASP A 693 11.52 3.86 9.69
N ALA A 694 10.49 3.21 10.25
CA ALA A 694 9.15 3.78 10.36
C ALA A 694 9.13 5.04 11.23
N TRP A 695 9.94 5.07 12.29
CA TRP A 695 10.12 6.24 13.15
C TRP A 695 10.82 7.38 12.41
N LEU A 696 11.89 7.09 11.66
CA LEU A 696 12.60 8.07 10.82
C LEU A 696 11.66 8.66 9.75
N MET A 697 10.91 7.82 9.05
CA MET A 697 9.96 8.26 8.03
C MET A 697 8.97 9.30 8.57
N HIS A 698 8.42 9.09 9.78
CA HIS A 698 7.55 10.08 10.41
C HIS A 698 8.31 11.35 10.80
N ARG A 699 9.51 11.23 11.37
CA ARG A 699 10.33 12.39 11.76
C ARG A 699 10.59 13.32 10.57
N GLU A 700 10.88 12.72 9.41
CA GLU A 700 11.32 13.46 8.22
C GLU A 700 10.19 13.87 7.26
N GLN A 701 9.07 13.14 7.22
CA GLN A 701 8.04 13.35 6.18
C GLN A 701 6.66 13.74 6.73
N PHE A 702 6.50 13.82 8.07
CA PHE A 702 5.24 14.27 8.64
C PHE A 702 5.02 15.78 8.36
N TYR A 703 3.80 16.15 7.97
CA TYR A 703 3.50 17.50 7.46
C TYR A 703 3.78 18.64 8.46
N ASP A 704 3.69 18.37 9.77
CA ASP A 704 4.05 19.33 10.82
C ASP A 704 5.39 18.92 11.41
N ALA A 705 6.46 19.62 11.02
CA ALA A 705 7.83 19.36 11.49
C ALA A 705 7.99 19.41 13.03
N ARG A 706 7.03 20.00 13.77
CA ARG A 706 7.02 19.97 15.24
C ARG A 706 6.35 18.72 15.80
N MET A 707 5.97 17.76 14.95
CA MET A 707 5.28 16.52 15.32
C MET A 707 4.02 16.77 16.15
N ARG A 708 3.28 17.86 15.85
CA ARG A 708 2.12 18.33 16.64
C ARG A 708 2.43 18.57 18.12
N GLY A 709 3.69 18.83 18.46
CA GLY A 709 4.18 19.05 19.82
C GLY A 709 4.56 17.77 20.58
N VAL A 710 4.52 16.60 19.93
CA VAL A 710 4.97 15.32 20.52
C VAL A 710 6.49 15.25 20.52
N ASP A 711 7.09 14.88 21.66
CA ASP A 711 8.51 14.55 21.72
C ASP A 711 8.76 13.19 21.04
N TRP A 712 9.15 13.26 19.77
CA TRP A 712 9.27 12.06 18.93
C TRP A 712 10.44 11.17 19.32
N GLU A 713 11.52 11.72 19.86
CA GLU A 713 12.64 10.94 20.41
C GLU A 713 12.21 10.17 21.65
N ALA A 714 11.43 10.79 22.54
CA ALA A 714 10.84 10.09 23.67
C ALA A 714 9.91 8.96 23.22
N MET A 715 9.17 9.13 22.12
CA MET A 715 8.33 8.05 21.57
C MET A 715 9.17 6.87 21.08
N LYS A 716 10.30 7.11 20.41
CA LYS A 716 11.24 6.03 20.05
C LYS A 716 11.65 5.23 21.28
N GLN A 717 12.14 5.91 22.32
CA GLN A 717 12.61 5.29 23.56
C GLN A 717 11.51 4.49 24.27
N LYS A 718 10.28 4.99 24.23
CA LYS A 718 9.10 4.33 24.81
C LYS A 718 8.73 3.04 24.08
N TYR A 719 8.77 3.02 22.75
CA TYR A 719 8.28 1.89 21.94
C TYR A 719 9.36 0.88 21.53
N THR A 720 10.65 1.22 21.54
CA THR A 720 11.75 0.26 21.26
C THR A 720 11.71 -1.00 22.15
N PRO A 721 11.48 -0.92 23.48
CA PRO A 721 11.37 -2.12 24.31
C PRO A 721 10.24 -3.07 23.89
N LEU A 722 9.14 -2.54 23.34
CA LEU A 722 8.03 -3.33 22.82
C LEU A 722 8.43 -4.01 21.49
N ALA A 723 9.09 -3.27 20.59
CA ALA A 723 9.60 -3.82 19.33
C ALA A 723 10.58 -4.99 19.57
N ARG A 724 11.40 -4.95 20.62
CA ARG A 724 12.33 -6.05 20.95
C ARG A 724 11.68 -7.31 21.50
N ARG A 725 10.40 -7.22 21.91
CA ARG A 725 9.59 -8.35 22.41
C ARG A 725 8.78 -9.03 21.31
N VAL A 726 8.69 -8.43 20.12
CA VAL A 726 7.93 -9.03 19.03
C VAL A 726 8.58 -10.33 18.55
N THR A 727 7.71 -11.29 18.30
CA THR A 727 8.03 -12.67 17.92
C THR A 727 7.41 -13.04 16.58
N GLU A 728 6.52 -12.20 16.05
CA GLU A 728 5.89 -12.34 14.74
C GLU A 728 5.61 -10.96 14.11
N ARG A 729 5.52 -10.91 12.77
CA ARG A 729 5.42 -9.67 11.98
C ARG A 729 4.18 -8.82 12.29
N ARG A 730 3.02 -9.40 12.62
CA ARG A 730 1.79 -8.68 13.00
C ARG A 730 1.90 -8.06 14.39
N GLU A 731 2.69 -8.62 15.29
CA GLU A 731 2.99 -7.97 16.58
C GLU A 731 3.76 -6.67 16.36
N LEU A 732 4.72 -6.65 15.41
CA LEU A 732 5.38 -5.42 14.98
C LEU A 732 4.37 -4.41 14.39
N ASN A 733 3.37 -4.86 13.63
CA ASN A 733 2.31 -3.97 13.15
C ASN A 733 1.53 -3.31 14.30
N ASP A 734 1.24 -4.02 15.39
CA ASP A 734 0.58 -3.40 16.55
C ASP A 734 1.52 -2.42 17.27
N VAL A 735 2.82 -2.69 17.39
CA VAL A 735 3.80 -1.73 17.95
C VAL A 735 3.87 -0.45 17.12
N LEU A 736 3.98 -0.59 15.79
CA LEU A 736 4.01 0.55 14.87
C LEU A 736 2.72 1.38 15.00
N ALA A 737 1.55 0.71 15.07
CA ALA A 737 0.26 1.38 15.21
C ALA A 737 0.18 2.18 16.52
N GLN A 738 0.71 1.63 17.62
CA GLN A 738 0.75 2.35 18.90
C GLN A 738 1.65 3.58 18.85
N MET A 739 2.85 3.47 18.24
CA MET A 739 3.78 4.59 18.08
C MET A 739 3.19 5.71 17.20
N MET A 740 2.67 5.34 16.03
CA MET A 740 2.07 6.26 15.07
C MET A 740 0.85 6.98 15.66
N GLY A 741 0.07 6.26 16.49
CA GLY A 741 -1.11 6.79 17.18
C GLY A 741 -0.86 8.01 18.07
N GLU A 742 0.37 8.24 18.52
CA GLU A 742 0.72 9.40 19.34
C GLU A 742 0.58 10.73 18.59
N LEU A 743 0.71 10.72 17.26
CA LEU A 743 0.58 11.92 16.44
C LEU A 743 -0.88 12.33 16.20
N ASN A 744 -1.83 11.42 16.41
CA ASN A 744 -3.28 11.65 16.18
C ASN A 744 -3.55 12.24 14.78
N ALA A 745 -2.95 11.64 13.76
CA ALA A 745 -3.12 12.01 12.36
C ALA A 745 -3.70 10.83 11.57
N LEU A 746 -4.70 11.11 10.73
CA LEU A 746 -5.24 10.14 9.78
C LEU A 746 -4.25 9.94 8.61
N HIS A 747 -4.48 8.93 7.79
CA HIS A 747 -3.55 8.48 6.74
C HIS A 747 -2.20 7.97 7.27
N SER A 748 -2.08 7.84 8.59
CA SER A 748 -1.00 7.11 9.26
C SER A 748 -1.46 5.67 9.47
N SER A 749 -1.24 4.84 8.45
CA SER A 749 -1.72 3.45 8.40
C SER A 749 -0.59 2.47 8.09
N ILE A 750 -0.80 1.21 8.45
CA ILE A 750 0.15 0.13 8.24
C ILE A 750 -0.51 -0.90 7.34
N ARG A 751 0.17 -1.30 6.27
CA ARG A 751 -0.34 -2.26 5.30
C ARG A 751 0.74 -3.27 4.93
N GLY A 752 0.36 -4.53 4.76
CA GLY A 752 1.24 -5.60 4.29
C GLY A 752 2.37 -6.00 5.27
N GLY A 753 3.51 -6.36 4.67
CA GLY A 753 4.64 -7.00 5.34
C GLY A 753 4.64 -8.52 5.17
N ASP A 754 5.75 -9.17 5.52
CA ASP A 754 5.93 -10.63 5.43
C ASP A 754 5.18 -11.34 6.57
N VAL A 755 3.86 -11.22 6.54
CA VAL A 755 2.97 -11.98 7.42
C VAL A 755 2.89 -13.41 6.90
N PRO A 756 2.97 -14.43 7.77
CA PRO A 756 2.92 -15.80 7.30
C PRO A 756 1.55 -16.10 6.65
N VAL A 757 1.59 -16.85 5.55
CA VAL A 757 0.43 -17.29 4.76
C VAL A 757 0.47 -18.80 4.59
N ASP A 758 -0.70 -19.43 4.47
CA ASP A 758 -0.80 -20.85 4.09
C ASP A 758 -1.08 -20.95 2.58
N PRO A 759 -0.13 -21.46 1.76
CA PRO A 759 -0.31 -21.58 0.32
C PRO A 759 -1.41 -22.56 -0.09
N GLU A 760 -1.83 -23.45 0.81
CA GLU A 760 -2.91 -24.43 0.57
C GLU A 760 -4.30 -23.90 0.98
N THR A 761 -4.39 -22.62 1.38
CA THR A 761 -5.65 -21.99 1.79
C THR A 761 -6.68 -22.05 0.66
N PRO A 762 -7.87 -22.63 0.88
CA PRO A 762 -8.90 -22.67 -0.14
C PRO A 762 -9.51 -21.28 -0.40
N VAL A 763 -9.80 -21.00 -1.67
CA VAL A 763 -10.43 -19.76 -2.12
C VAL A 763 -11.96 -19.86 -1.99
N PRO A 764 -12.62 -18.96 -1.25
CA PRO A 764 -14.08 -18.91 -1.18
C PRO A 764 -14.68 -18.48 -2.53
N ALA A 765 -15.92 -18.92 -2.80
CA ALA A 765 -16.63 -18.49 -3.99
C ALA A 765 -18.09 -18.13 -3.72
N SER A 766 -18.66 -17.28 -4.57
CA SER A 766 -20.02 -16.76 -4.50
C SER A 766 -20.75 -16.87 -5.84
N LEU A 767 -22.07 -17.07 -5.75
CA LEU A 767 -22.99 -17.12 -6.88
C LEU A 767 -23.55 -15.74 -7.26
N GLY A 768 -23.21 -14.68 -6.51
CA GLY A 768 -23.72 -13.32 -6.74
C GLY A 768 -25.20 -13.17 -6.40
N ALA A 769 -25.61 -13.72 -5.26
CA ALA A 769 -26.97 -13.63 -4.73
C ALA A 769 -26.97 -13.65 -3.19
N LEU A 770 -28.04 -13.11 -2.60
CA LEU A 770 -28.42 -13.40 -1.22
C LEU A 770 -29.02 -14.81 -1.17
N LEU A 771 -28.52 -15.61 -0.24
CA LEU A 771 -28.94 -16.99 -0.02
C LEU A 771 -29.53 -17.11 1.39
N GLU A 772 -30.71 -17.72 1.49
CA GLU A 772 -31.43 -17.90 2.74
C GLU A 772 -31.57 -19.38 3.08
N GLN A 773 -31.28 -19.74 4.33
CA GLN A 773 -31.59 -21.08 4.83
C GLN A 773 -33.09 -21.20 5.11
N THR A 774 -33.78 -22.06 4.37
CA THR A 774 -35.20 -22.38 4.61
C THR A 774 -35.39 -23.82 5.07
N ALA A 775 -36.60 -24.16 5.54
CA ALA A 775 -36.98 -25.54 5.85
C ALA A 775 -36.95 -26.48 4.63
N LYS A 776 -36.94 -25.95 3.40
CA LYS A 776 -36.89 -26.73 2.15
C LYS A 776 -35.47 -26.92 1.61
N GLY A 777 -34.46 -26.27 2.21
CA GLY A 777 -33.09 -26.16 1.70
C GLY A 777 -32.67 -24.70 1.54
N VAL A 778 -31.52 -24.46 0.90
CA VAL A 778 -31.01 -23.10 0.65
C VAL A 778 -31.74 -22.49 -0.55
N ALA A 779 -32.43 -21.37 -0.33
CA ALA A 779 -33.15 -20.64 -1.36
C ALA A 779 -32.30 -19.47 -1.90
N ILE A 780 -32.45 -19.18 -3.19
CA ILE A 780 -32.00 -17.92 -3.79
C ILE A 780 -33.00 -16.85 -3.36
N GLU A 781 -32.64 -16.01 -2.40
CA GLU A 781 -33.52 -14.94 -1.89
C GLU A 781 -33.59 -13.78 -2.88
N HIS A 782 -32.43 -13.30 -3.33
CA HIS A 782 -32.30 -12.14 -4.21
C HIS A 782 -31.05 -12.28 -5.07
N ILE A 783 -31.19 -12.15 -6.40
CA ILE A 783 -30.03 -12.13 -7.30
C ILE A 783 -29.59 -10.67 -7.44
N TYR A 784 -28.30 -10.40 -7.21
CA TYR A 784 -27.80 -9.02 -7.19
C TYR A 784 -28.12 -8.26 -8.49
N ARG A 785 -28.52 -7.00 -8.37
CA ARG A 785 -28.81 -6.14 -9.53
C ARG A 785 -27.51 -5.67 -10.17
N HIS A 786 -27.57 -5.46 -11.47
CA HIS A 786 -26.49 -4.87 -12.25
C HIS A 786 -27.09 -3.91 -13.29
N ASP A 787 -26.22 -3.14 -13.96
CA ASP A 787 -26.62 -2.34 -15.11
C ASP A 787 -26.83 -3.25 -16.33
N ALA A 788 -28.03 -3.26 -16.89
CA ALA A 788 -28.38 -4.13 -18.01
C ALA A 788 -27.62 -3.79 -19.30
N GLU A 789 -27.06 -2.59 -19.42
CA GLU A 789 -26.21 -2.19 -20.55
C GLU A 789 -24.75 -2.62 -20.37
N LEU A 790 -24.39 -3.15 -19.20
CA LEU A 790 -23.05 -3.66 -18.86
C LEU A 790 -23.11 -5.15 -18.49
N PRO A 791 -23.41 -6.05 -19.46
CA PRO A 791 -23.57 -7.49 -19.19
C PRO A 791 -22.31 -8.17 -18.66
N SER A 792 -21.12 -7.58 -18.85
CA SER A 792 -19.87 -8.05 -18.24
C SER A 792 -19.88 -7.97 -16.71
N LEU A 793 -20.68 -7.07 -16.14
CA LEU A 793 -20.86 -6.88 -14.69
C LEU A 793 -22.03 -7.70 -14.12
N ALA A 794 -22.68 -8.53 -14.93
CA ALA A 794 -23.78 -9.37 -14.46
C ALA A 794 -23.27 -10.39 -13.42
N PRO A 795 -23.95 -10.54 -12.25
CA PRO A 795 -23.59 -11.55 -11.29
C PRO A 795 -23.75 -12.95 -11.88
N PRO A 796 -23.03 -13.96 -11.38
CA PRO A 796 -23.02 -15.30 -11.95
C PRO A 796 -24.42 -15.87 -12.24
N LEU A 797 -25.38 -15.74 -11.32
CA LEU A 797 -26.75 -16.25 -11.51
C LEU A 797 -27.62 -15.46 -12.50
N ALA A 798 -27.23 -14.24 -12.86
CA ALA A 798 -27.95 -13.43 -13.86
C ALA A 798 -27.27 -13.43 -15.24
N ARG A 799 -26.17 -14.16 -15.41
CA ARG A 799 -25.44 -14.18 -16.69
C ARG A 799 -26.29 -14.79 -17.81
N PRO A 800 -26.15 -14.32 -19.06
CA PRO A 800 -26.80 -14.94 -20.21
C PRO A 800 -26.53 -16.45 -20.29
N GLY A 801 -27.59 -17.25 -20.43
CA GLY A 801 -27.50 -18.72 -20.49
C GLY A 801 -27.62 -19.43 -19.13
N VAL A 802 -27.67 -18.70 -18.02
CA VAL A 802 -27.94 -19.26 -16.69
C VAL A 802 -29.45 -19.27 -16.42
N ASP A 803 -30.03 -20.45 -16.15
CA ASP A 803 -31.45 -20.61 -15.80
C ASP A 803 -31.59 -20.74 -14.28
N ALA A 804 -31.56 -19.60 -13.61
CA ALA A 804 -31.77 -19.46 -12.17
C ALA A 804 -32.75 -18.32 -11.90
N ALA A 805 -33.58 -18.47 -10.86
CA ALA A 805 -34.53 -17.45 -10.46
C ALA A 805 -34.60 -17.32 -8.94
N GLU A 806 -35.00 -16.14 -8.47
CA GLU A 806 -35.35 -15.93 -7.06
C GLU A 806 -36.45 -16.91 -6.63
N GLY A 807 -36.30 -17.49 -5.45
CA GLY A 807 -37.14 -18.55 -4.90
C GLY A 807 -36.74 -19.98 -5.28
N ASP A 808 -35.81 -20.18 -6.22
CA ASP A 808 -35.28 -21.50 -6.53
C ASP A 808 -34.50 -22.06 -5.32
N ILE A 809 -34.66 -23.36 -5.04
CA ILE A 809 -33.88 -24.06 -4.02
C ILE A 809 -32.64 -24.69 -4.68
N ILE A 810 -31.46 -24.40 -4.16
CA ILE A 810 -30.21 -25.02 -4.60
C ILE A 810 -30.12 -26.43 -4.00
N VAL A 811 -30.27 -27.44 -4.86
CA VAL A 811 -30.31 -28.86 -4.46
C VAL A 811 -28.89 -29.43 -4.40
N SER A 812 -28.09 -29.19 -5.43
CA SER A 812 -26.71 -29.68 -5.48
C SER A 812 -25.79 -28.78 -6.30
N ILE A 813 -24.49 -28.87 -5.98
CA ILE A 813 -23.39 -28.18 -6.66
C ILE A 813 -22.39 -29.25 -7.11
N ASN A 814 -22.16 -29.36 -8.42
CA ASN A 814 -21.36 -30.44 -9.02
C ASN A 814 -21.78 -31.85 -8.55
N GLY A 815 -23.09 -32.04 -8.33
CA GLY A 815 -23.67 -33.31 -7.85
C GLY A 815 -23.55 -33.56 -6.34
N ILE A 816 -22.91 -32.66 -5.58
CA ILE A 816 -22.85 -32.71 -4.12
C ILE A 816 -24.11 -32.03 -3.56
N GLU A 817 -24.91 -32.75 -2.76
CA GLU A 817 -26.12 -32.19 -2.16
C GLU A 817 -25.81 -31.06 -1.17
N THR A 818 -26.60 -29.98 -1.23
CA THR A 818 -26.40 -28.76 -0.44
C THR A 818 -27.66 -28.36 0.36
N PRO A 819 -28.13 -29.20 1.31
CA PRO A 819 -29.35 -28.91 2.07
C PRO A 819 -29.18 -27.74 3.08
N THR A 820 -27.94 -27.40 3.42
CA THR A 820 -27.59 -26.32 4.34
C THR A 820 -26.67 -25.29 3.70
N LEU A 821 -26.67 -24.05 4.21
CA LEU A 821 -25.71 -23.02 3.81
C LEU A 821 -24.26 -23.48 4.00
N GLU A 822 -23.97 -24.19 5.10
CA GLU A 822 -22.64 -24.76 5.36
C GLU A 822 -22.18 -25.71 4.25
N LEU A 823 -23.02 -26.68 3.86
CA LEU A 823 -22.68 -27.61 2.78
C LEU A 823 -22.59 -26.92 1.41
N LEU A 824 -23.42 -25.90 1.17
CA LEU A 824 -23.35 -25.08 -0.04
C LEU A 824 -22.01 -24.37 -0.15
N HIS A 825 -21.61 -23.62 0.89
CA HIS A 825 -20.33 -22.91 0.89
C HIS A 825 -19.15 -23.88 0.76
N ARG A 826 -19.22 -25.06 1.40
CA ARG A 826 -18.19 -26.09 1.26
C ARG A 826 -18.06 -26.63 -0.15
N ALA A 827 -19.16 -26.78 -0.89
CA ALA A 827 -19.17 -27.26 -2.26
C ALA A 827 -18.67 -26.20 -3.27
N LEU A 828 -18.72 -24.91 -2.92
CA LEU A 828 -18.21 -23.80 -3.73
C LEU A 828 -16.71 -23.52 -3.55
N ARG A 829 -16.05 -24.12 -2.57
CA ARG A 829 -14.61 -23.88 -2.32
C ARG A 829 -13.77 -24.21 -3.55
N ASN A 830 -12.80 -23.34 -3.85
CA ASN A 830 -11.92 -23.42 -5.02
C ASN A 830 -12.65 -23.46 -6.37
N GLN A 831 -13.92 -23.02 -6.43
CA GLN A 831 -14.71 -22.96 -7.66
C GLN A 831 -14.78 -21.56 -8.30
N ALA A 832 -14.17 -20.54 -7.68
CA ALA A 832 -14.08 -19.21 -8.27
C ALA A 832 -13.40 -19.28 -9.66
N GLY A 833 -13.99 -18.62 -10.65
CA GLY A 833 -13.51 -18.63 -12.04
C GLY A 833 -13.70 -19.95 -12.80
N LYS A 834 -14.30 -20.98 -12.19
CA LYS A 834 -14.50 -22.30 -12.80
C LYS A 834 -15.98 -22.56 -13.10
N GLN A 835 -16.27 -23.37 -14.11
CA GLN A 835 -17.63 -23.81 -14.39
C GLN A 835 -18.14 -24.76 -13.30
N VAL A 836 -19.35 -24.49 -12.82
CA VAL A 836 -20.03 -25.27 -11.78
C VAL A 836 -21.43 -25.63 -12.26
N LEU A 837 -21.79 -26.91 -12.16
CA LEU A 837 -23.15 -27.38 -12.43
C LEU A 837 -24.03 -27.18 -11.18
N LEU A 838 -25.07 -26.37 -11.30
CA LEU A 838 -26.13 -26.24 -10.31
C LEU A 838 -27.32 -27.12 -10.68
N GLN A 839 -27.84 -27.85 -9.71
CA GLN A 839 -29.18 -28.45 -9.76
C GLN A 839 -30.09 -27.63 -8.85
N LEU A 840 -31.12 -27.04 -9.43
CA LEU A 840 -32.08 -26.18 -8.78
C LEU A 840 -33.45 -26.86 -8.75
N ARG A 841 -34.26 -26.53 -7.73
CA ARG A 841 -35.66 -26.91 -7.67
C ARG A 841 -36.53 -25.66 -7.70
N ARG A 842 -37.19 -25.46 -8.85
CA ARG A 842 -38.18 -24.41 -9.09
C ARG A 842 -39.57 -25.00 -8.88
N GLU A 843 -40.20 -24.67 -7.77
CA GLU A 843 -41.47 -25.29 -7.35
C GLU A 843 -41.39 -26.83 -7.28
N ARG A 844 -41.90 -27.53 -8.31
CA ARG A 844 -41.87 -29.00 -8.46
C ARG A 844 -40.98 -29.49 -9.61
N LYS A 845 -40.31 -28.58 -10.31
CA LYS A 845 -39.45 -28.89 -11.45
C LYS A 845 -37.98 -28.84 -11.04
N GLU A 846 -37.22 -29.76 -11.60
CA GLU A 846 -35.76 -29.73 -11.55
C GLU A 846 -35.24 -28.91 -12.73
N VAL A 847 -34.33 -27.99 -12.44
CA VAL A 847 -33.63 -27.15 -13.42
C VAL A 847 -32.14 -27.39 -13.24
N LYS A 848 -31.39 -27.50 -14.34
CA LYS A 848 -29.94 -27.62 -14.32
C LYS A 848 -29.34 -26.48 -15.12
N THR A 849 -28.31 -25.86 -14.56
CA THR A 849 -27.62 -24.77 -15.24
C THR A 849 -26.15 -24.73 -14.84
N VAL A 850 -25.29 -24.20 -15.70
CA VAL A 850 -23.86 -24.04 -15.44
C VAL A 850 -23.59 -22.57 -15.16
N VAL A 851 -22.88 -22.32 -14.07
CA VAL A 851 -22.51 -20.98 -13.61
C VAL A 851 -20.99 -20.88 -13.43
N VAL A 852 -20.45 -19.66 -13.46
CA VAL A 852 -19.04 -19.40 -13.11
C VAL A 852 -19.03 -18.50 -11.86
N PRO A 853 -18.84 -19.07 -10.65
CA PRO A 853 -18.77 -18.30 -9.42
C PRO A 853 -17.62 -17.27 -9.41
N VAL A 854 -17.78 -16.21 -8.65
CA VAL A 854 -16.73 -15.21 -8.36
C VAL A 854 -16.08 -15.49 -7.01
N ASP A 855 -14.90 -14.94 -6.76
CA ASP A 855 -14.25 -14.95 -5.45
C ASP A 855 -14.87 -13.91 -4.48
N ALA A 856 -14.22 -13.67 -3.34
CA ALA A 856 -14.68 -12.72 -2.34
C ALA A 856 -14.70 -11.27 -2.86
N ASP A 857 -13.66 -10.86 -3.59
CA ASP A 857 -13.53 -9.50 -4.13
C ASP A 857 -14.56 -9.24 -5.22
N GLY A 858 -14.71 -10.19 -6.16
CA GLY A 858 -15.78 -10.12 -7.16
C GLY A 858 -17.17 -10.08 -6.51
N ASN A 859 -17.39 -10.80 -5.40
CA ASN A 859 -18.65 -10.72 -4.67
C ASN A 859 -18.88 -9.35 -4.01
N TYR A 860 -17.84 -8.71 -3.47
CA TYR A 860 -17.93 -7.35 -2.93
C TYR A 860 -18.41 -6.36 -4.01
N THR A 861 -17.83 -6.40 -5.21
CA THR A 861 -18.23 -5.55 -6.34
C THR A 861 -19.70 -5.77 -6.74
N LEU A 862 -20.19 -7.01 -6.67
CA LEU A 862 -21.58 -7.32 -6.98
C LEU A 862 -22.56 -6.79 -5.91
N VAL A 863 -22.20 -6.87 -4.62
CA VAL A 863 -23.00 -6.28 -3.53
C VAL A 863 -23.08 -4.76 -3.67
N TYR A 864 -21.95 -4.12 -3.97
CA TYR A 864 -21.89 -2.68 -4.25
C TYR A 864 -22.79 -2.31 -5.44
N SER A 865 -22.65 -3.02 -6.56
CA SER A 865 -23.46 -2.82 -7.76
C SER A 865 -24.97 -2.98 -7.49
N ASP A 866 -25.38 -3.98 -6.69
CA ASP A 866 -26.80 -4.15 -6.32
C ASP A 866 -27.32 -2.93 -5.57
N TRP A 867 -26.56 -2.43 -4.60
CA TRP A 867 -26.96 -1.29 -3.78
C TRP A 867 -27.09 -0.01 -4.60
N VAL A 868 -26.12 0.29 -5.47
CA VAL A 868 -26.15 1.45 -6.37
C VAL A 868 -27.35 1.37 -7.30
N ASN A 869 -27.55 0.23 -7.97
CA ASN A 869 -28.65 0.05 -8.92
C ASN A 869 -30.01 0.09 -8.24
N ARG A 870 -30.12 -0.43 -7.01
CA ARG A 870 -31.33 -0.34 -6.20
C ARG A 870 -31.66 1.11 -5.84
N ASN A 871 -30.67 1.90 -5.44
CA ASN A 871 -30.89 3.31 -5.12
C ASN A 871 -31.22 4.14 -6.36
N ARG A 872 -30.50 3.91 -7.48
CA ARG A 872 -30.80 4.52 -8.78
C ARG A 872 -32.25 4.26 -9.18
N SER A 873 -32.68 2.99 -9.14
CA SER A 873 -34.06 2.60 -9.45
C SER A 873 -35.09 3.25 -8.54
N LYS A 874 -34.79 3.37 -7.24
CA LYS A 874 -35.68 4.04 -6.27
C LYS A 874 -35.86 5.53 -6.56
N VAL A 875 -34.78 6.25 -6.88
CA VAL A 875 -34.84 7.68 -7.21
C VAL A 875 -35.63 7.90 -8.49
N VAL A 876 -35.30 7.18 -9.56
CA VAL A 876 -36.00 7.29 -10.85
C VAL A 876 -37.48 6.91 -10.75
N ALA A 877 -37.82 5.91 -9.94
CA ALA A 877 -39.22 5.53 -9.70
C ALA A 877 -40.01 6.58 -8.90
N LYS A 878 -39.34 7.44 -8.13
CA LYS A 878 -39.98 8.55 -7.40
C LYS A 878 -40.17 9.77 -8.28
N ASP A 879 -39.14 10.13 -9.04
CA ASP A 879 -39.20 11.19 -10.03
C ASP A 879 -38.18 10.91 -11.13
N ALA A 880 -38.68 10.68 -12.35
CA ALA A 880 -37.84 10.42 -13.51
C ALA A 880 -37.01 11.64 -13.92
N ASP A 881 -37.34 12.85 -13.44
CA ASP A 881 -36.57 14.08 -13.67
C ASP A 881 -35.41 14.26 -12.69
N ILE A 882 -35.18 13.31 -11.76
CA ILE A 882 -34.04 13.32 -10.83
C ILE A 882 -33.06 12.19 -11.17
N ALA A 883 -31.79 12.53 -11.35
CA ALA A 883 -30.70 11.58 -11.53
C ALA A 883 -30.12 11.08 -10.21
N TYR A 884 -29.48 9.92 -10.25
CA TYR A 884 -28.69 9.37 -9.15
C TYR A 884 -27.41 8.76 -9.70
N LEU A 885 -26.26 9.18 -9.15
CA LEU A 885 -24.98 8.51 -9.30
C LEU A 885 -24.32 8.37 -7.94
N HIS A 886 -23.45 7.36 -7.82
CA HIS A 886 -22.65 7.12 -6.63
C HIS A 886 -21.17 7.09 -7.03
N LEU A 887 -20.31 7.64 -6.19
CA LEU A 887 -18.85 7.57 -6.33
C LEU A 887 -18.30 6.79 -5.15
N GLU A 888 -17.75 5.60 -5.39
CA GLU A 888 -17.23 4.72 -4.33
C GLU A 888 -15.90 5.21 -3.79
N ALA A 889 -15.11 5.86 -4.63
CA ALA A 889 -13.88 6.51 -4.25
C ALA A 889 -13.71 7.79 -5.10
N MET A 890 -12.49 8.30 -5.16
CA MET A 890 -12.09 9.41 -6.02
C MET A 890 -10.89 8.98 -6.85
N GLY A 891 -10.96 7.78 -7.44
CA GLY A 891 -9.90 7.19 -8.25
C GLY A 891 -10.22 7.16 -9.75
N GLU A 892 -9.37 6.47 -10.51
CA GLU A 892 -9.50 6.31 -11.97
C GLU A 892 -10.83 5.68 -12.38
N GLU A 893 -11.26 4.61 -11.69
CA GLU A 893 -12.54 3.94 -11.97
C GLU A 893 -13.76 4.85 -11.71
N ASP A 894 -13.65 5.77 -10.73
CA ASP A 894 -14.70 6.75 -10.45
C ASP A 894 -14.75 7.85 -11.50
N VAL A 895 -13.62 8.23 -12.13
CA VAL A 895 -13.62 9.13 -13.30
C VAL A 895 -14.42 8.49 -14.44
N ALA A 896 -14.18 7.21 -14.72
CA ALA A 896 -14.91 6.46 -15.74
C ALA A 896 -16.41 6.36 -15.42
N SER A 897 -16.74 6.03 -14.16
CA SER A 897 -18.14 5.92 -13.71
C SER A 897 -18.87 7.27 -13.71
N PHE A 898 -18.22 8.34 -13.24
CA PHE A 898 -18.75 9.70 -13.30
C PHE A 898 -19.02 10.10 -14.74
N ALA A 899 -18.07 9.90 -15.64
CA ALA A 899 -18.26 10.26 -17.05
C ALA A 899 -19.38 9.46 -17.73
N ARG A 900 -19.55 8.19 -17.39
CA ARG A 900 -20.68 7.39 -17.88
C ARG A 900 -22.01 7.94 -17.37
N ASP A 901 -22.11 8.19 -16.07
CA ASP A 901 -23.39 8.42 -15.40
C ASP A 901 -23.82 9.90 -15.38
N PHE A 902 -22.88 10.85 -15.20
CA PHE A 902 -23.15 12.29 -15.15
C PHE A 902 -23.69 12.82 -16.48
N TYR A 903 -22.97 12.55 -17.58
CA TYR A 903 -23.31 13.08 -18.89
C TYR A 903 -24.60 12.49 -19.48
N ALA A 904 -24.96 11.26 -19.10
CA ALA A 904 -26.26 10.67 -19.42
C ALA A 904 -27.45 11.40 -18.78
N ASN A 905 -27.21 12.26 -17.78
CA ASN A 905 -28.22 12.85 -16.92
C ASN A 905 -28.27 14.39 -16.94
N LEU A 906 -27.63 15.05 -17.90
CA LEU A 906 -27.50 16.51 -17.95
C LEU A 906 -28.83 17.30 -18.00
N ASN A 907 -29.84 16.73 -18.65
CA ASN A 907 -31.14 17.37 -18.87
C ASN A 907 -32.12 17.16 -17.70
N LYS A 908 -31.70 16.47 -16.64
CA LYS A 908 -32.52 16.23 -15.45
C LYS A 908 -32.69 17.52 -14.66
N LYS A 909 -33.84 17.69 -14.00
CA LYS A 909 -34.14 18.86 -13.17
C LYS A 909 -33.40 18.82 -11.83
N GLY A 910 -33.01 17.62 -11.39
CA GLY A 910 -32.19 17.43 -10.21
C GLY A 910 -31.22 16.26 -10.36
N MET A 911 -30.17 16.25 -9.54
CA MET A 911 -29.18 15.18 -9.49
C MET A 911 -28.74 14.95 -8.05
N VAL A 912 -28.76 13.68 -7.64
CA VAL A 912 -28.17 13.22 -6.39
C VAL A 912 -26.80 12.63 -6.72
N ILE A 913 -25.75 13.23 -6.16
CA ILE A 913 -24.40 12.64 -6.15
C ILE A 913 -24.19 12.06 -4.75
N ASP A 914 -24.19 10.74 -4.66
CA ASP A 914 -24.03 10.01 -3.41
C ASP A 914 -22.55 9.64 -3.22
N VAL A 915 -21.93 10.20 -2.18
CA VAL A 915 -20.55 9.93 -1.76
C VAL A 915 -20.50 9.34 -0.35
N ARG A 916 -21.62 8.79 0.13
CA ARG A 916 -21.62 7.98 1.36
C ARG A 916 -20.71 6.78 1.16
N ARG A 917 -19.87 6.46 2.16
CA ARG A 917 -18.84 5.40 2.05
C ARG A 917 -17.74 5.66 1.01
N ASN A 918 -17.59 6.89 0.52
CA ASN A 918 -16.51 7.21 -0.41
C ASN A 918 -15.13 7.05 0.26
N ASN A 919 -14.24 6.28 -0.36
CA ASN A 919 -12.93 5.93 0.21
C ASN A 919 -11.80 6.95 -0.10
N GLY A 920 -12.11 8.06 -0.76
CA GLY A 920 -11.14 9.09 -1.14
C GLY A 920 -10.31 8.75 -2.38
N GLY A 921 -9.27 9.56 -2.64
CA GLY A 921 -8.50 9.52 -3.89
C GLY A 921 -7.91 10.90 -4.17
N ASN A 922 -8.03 11.41 -5.40
CA ASN A 922 -7.46 12.70 -5.80
C ASN A 922 -8.14 13.38 -7.00
N VAL A 923 -9.42 13.07 -7.29
CA VAL A 923 -10.14 13.59 -8.46
C VAL A 923 -11.26 14.57 -8.12
N ASP A 924 -11.43 14.94 -6.85
CA ASP A 924 -12.44 15.89 -6.38
C ASP A 924 -12.48 17.18 -7.23
N SER A 925 -11.33 17.78 -7.46
CA SER A 925 -11.14 19.06 -8.12
C SER A 925 -11.53 18.98 -9.60
N TRP A 926 -11.27 17.84 -10.23
CA TRP A 926 -11.68 17.54 -11.60
C TRP A 926 -13.21 17.47 -11.70
N ILE A 927 -13.88 16.79 -10.75
CA ILE A 927 -15.34 16.70 -10.71
C ILE A 927 -15.96 18.09 -10.46
N ILE A 928 -15.44 18.83 -9.48
CA ILE A 928 -15.92 20.17 -9.13
C ILE A 928 -15.83 21.12 -10.33
N ASP A 929 -14.75 21.08 -11.11
CA ASP A 929 -14.63 21.90 -12.33
C ASP A 929 -15.80 21.69 -13.30
N ARG A 930 -16.26 20.44 -13.49
CA ARG A 930 -17.42 20.14 -14.35
C ARG A 930 -18.72 20.67 -13.76
N LEU A 931 -18.89 20.58 -12.44
CA LEU A 931 -20.08 21.06 -11.74
C LEU A 931 -20.16 22.59 -11.67
N LEU A 932 -19.03 23.30 -11.73
CA LEU A 932 -18.98 24.77 -11.73
C LEU A 932 -19.37 25.42 -13.05
N ARG A 933 -19.47 24.65 -14.14
CA ARG A 933 -19.82 25.17 -15.48
C ARG A 933 -21.21 25.81 -15.45
N LYS A 934 -21.35 26.97 -16.11
CA LYS A 934 -22.62 27.74 -16.16
C LYS A 934 -22.99 28.09 -17.59
N ALA A 935 -24.21 27.74 -17.98
CA ALA A 935 -24.79 28.20 -19.23
C ALA A 935 -25.08 29.69 -19.17
N TRP A 936 -24.52 30.48 -20.08
CA TRP A 936 -24.71 31.93 -20.16
C TRP A 936 -25.25 32.40 -21.52
N SER A 937 -25.33 31.51 -22.52
CA SER A 937 -25.98 31.74 -23.80
C SER A 937 -26.55 30.43 -24.36
N PHE A 938 -27.50 30.57 -25.29
CA PHE A 938 -28.17 29.47 -25.97
C PHE A 938 -28.03 29.61 -27.49
N TRP A 939 -27.64 28.53 -28.14
CA TRP A 939 -27.60 28.39 -29.58
C TRP A 939 -28.86 27.69 -30.06
N THR A 940 -29.37 28.07 -31.23
CA THR A 940 -30.49 27.39 -31.88
C THR A 940 -30.22 27.25 -33.37
N SER A 941 -30.70 26.15 -33.96
CA SER A 941 -30.53 25.89 -35.39
C SER A 941 -31.60 26.62 -36.19
N ARG A 942 -31.24 27.10 -37.39
CA ARG A 942 -32.21 27.67 -38.35
C ARG A 942 -33.31 26.67 -38.75
N GLN A 943 -33.03 25.37 -38.70
CA GLN A 943 -33.97 24.31 -39.05
C GLN A 943 -34.93 23.95 -37.91
N GLY A 944 -34.83 24.61 -36.74
CA GLY A 944 -35.55 24.26 -35.52
C GLY A 944 -34.74 23.35 -34.58
N GLY A 945 -35.34 22.97 -33.44
CA GLY A 945 -34.73 22.14 -32.40
C GLY A 945 -34.63 22.85 -31.05
N ASP A 946 -34.37 22.08 -30.00
CA ASP A 946 -34.19 22.62 -28.64
C ASP A 946 -32.92 23.47 -28.57
N PRO A 947 -32.97 24.66 -27.93
CA PRO A 947 -31.78 25.46 -27.72
C PRO A 947 -30.74 24.69 -26.88
N TYR A 948 -29.48 24.70 -27.30
CA TYR A 948 -28.37 24.09 -26.57
C TYR A 948 -27.44 25.14 -25.98
N THR A 949 -26.74 24.78 -24.91
CA THR A 949 -25.92 25.71 -24.12
C THR A 949 -24.59 26.01 -24.80
N ASN A 950 -24.05 27.20 -24.54
CA ASN A 950 -22.75 27.61 -25.09
C ASN A 950 -21.55 26.86 -24.48
N MET A 951 -21.63 26.54 -23.18
CA MET A 951 -20.82 25.49 -22.56
C MET A 951 -21.62 24.21 -22.77
N GLN A 952 -21.23 23.39 -23.73
CA GLN A 952 -21.95 22.14 -23.99
C GLN A 952 -21.88 21.26 -22.73
N ASN A 953 -22.79 20.31 -22.63
CA ASN A 953 -22.79 19.35 -21.52
C ASN A 953 -22.80 19.95 -20.10
N THR A 954 -23.36 21.14 -19.93
CA THR A 954 -23.51 21.79 -18.62
C THR A 954 -24.78 21.31 -17.93
N PHE A 955 -24.64 20.73 -16.74
CA PHE A 955 -25.78 20.41 -15.90
C PHE A 955 -26.45 21.71 -15.40
N ARG A 956 -27.78 21.78 -15.50
CA ARG A 956 -28.56 22.99 -15.16
C ARG A 956 -29.61 22.77 -14.07
N GLY A 957 -29.71 21.55 -13.56
CA GLY A 957 -30.65 21.21 -12.51
C GLY A 957 -30.13 21.57 -11.12
N HIS A 958 -30.87 21.14 -10.11
CA HIS A 958 -30.48 21.25 -8.71
C HIS A 958 -29.60 20.07 -8.28
N LEU A 959 -28.51 20.35 -7.57
CA LEU A 959 -27.62 19.32 -7.04
C LEU A 959 -27.92 19.04 -5.57
N VAL A 960 -27.91 17.77 -5.19
CA VAL A 960 -27.87 17.31 -3.79
C VAL A 960 -26.71 16.33 -3.65
N VAL A 961 -25.87 16.53 -2.64
CA VAL A 961 -24.79 15.61 -2.29
C VAL A 961 -25.13 14.88 -1.00
N LEU A 962 -25.00 13.56 -1.01
CA LEU A 962 -25.15 12.73 0.18
C LEU A 962 -23.78 12.29 0.67
N ALA A 963 -23.50 12.50 1.95
CA ALA A 963 -22.28 12.06 2.63
C ALA A 963 -22.66 11.44 3.97
N ASP A 964 -21.81 10.57 4.50
CA ASP A 964 -22.00 9.95 5.81
C ASP A 964 -20.70 9.90 6.59
N GLU A 965 -20.73 9.27 7.76
CA GLU A 965 -19.57 9.15 8.64
C GLU A 965 -18.36 8.52 7.97
N ARG A 966 -18.54 7.74 6.89
CA ARG A 966 -17.49 7.01 6.17
C ARG A 966 -17.03 7.68 4.88
N THR A 967 -17.56 8.84 4.52
CA THR A 967 -16.95 9.66 3.48
C THR A 967 -15.57 10.11 3.97
N TYR A 968 -14.50 9.73 3.27
CA TYR A 968 -13.12 9.83 3.75
C TYR A 968 -12.22 10.58 2.76
N SER A 969 -11.25 11.35 3.27
CA SER A 969 -10.18 11.99 2.48
C SER A 969 -10.74 12.89 1.37
N ASP A 970 -10.49 12.55 0.10
CA ASP A 970 -10.92 13.36 -1.06
C ASP A 970 -12.45 13.42 -1.23
N GLY A 971 -13.16 12.43 -0.65
CA GLY A 971 -14.60 12.51 -0.52
C GLY A 971 -15.04 13.65 0.40
N GLU A 972 -14.30 13.91 1.48
CA GLU A 972 -14.59 15.01 2.42
C GLU A 972 -14.29 16.37 1.79
N THR A 973 -13.20 16.48 1.02
CA THR A 973 -12.85 17.71 0.29
C THR A 973 -13.90 18.05 -0.77
N PHE A 974 -14.37 17.06 -1.53
CA PHE A 974 -15.49 17.22 -2.47
C PHE A 974 -16.76 17.77 -1.78
N VAL A 975 -17.18 17.16 -0.66
CA VAL A 975 -18.36 17.62 0.09
C VAL A 975 -18.18 19.04 0.62
N ALA A 976 -16.99 19.37 1.12
CA ALA A 976 -16.67 20.71 1.59
C ALA A 976 -16.72 21.74 0.45
N ALA A 977 -16.18 21.40 -0.72
CA ALA A 977 -16.19 22.25 -1.91
C ALA A 977 -17.62 22.56 -2.38
N ILE A 978 -18.50 21.55 -2.48
CA ILE A 978 -19.90 21.74 -2.87
C ILE A 978 -20.67 22.65 -1.90
N LYS A 979 -20.34 22.62 -0.60
CA LYS A 979 -20.97 23.52 0.38
C LYS A 979 -20.45 24.95 0.27
N GLN A 980 -19.22 25.12 -0.19
CA GLN A 980 -18.50 26.39 -0.17
C GLN A 980 -18.70 27.20 -1.47
N LEU A 981 -18.90 26.52 -2.60
CA LEU A 981 -19.00 27.08 -3.95
C LEU A 981 -20.46 27.14 -4.42
#